data_AF-A0AAU6B1K6-F1
#
_entry.id   AF-A0AAU6B1K6-F1
#
_cell.length_a   1.000
_cell.length_b   1.000
_cell.length_c   1.000
_cell.angle_alpha   90.00
_cell.angle_beta   90.00
_cell.angle_gamma   90.00
#
_symmetry.space_group_name_H-M   'P 1'
#
loop_
_entity.id
_entity.type
_entity.pdbx_description
1 polymer ?
#
loop_
_entity_poly.entity_id
_entity_poly.type
_entity_poly.pdbx_seq_one_letter_code
_entity_poly.pdbx_strand_id
1 'polypeptide(L)'
;MRSLAAYRVRKAPADLLRLVWFVLRGNGRWLVKFWSWATYADLRADARQARLAGDRDARRTAQELIRSDATARWAKLGIALRRLVVTVRVAAPVAAVLWLVDSVMTRGDMWTWLANVYTGLDTAWSVLTAVVPVVLCGLPVVWAAAAAFEGRDRSPGAGWLVQPDRDDADSWIDERMISKALAHLGIAPLNRFFKDGGELVYTVAARTDGDGTYAQIRLPLEVAADKVAARRSQLAANLGRASLETWPTKGDEDGILDLWIADKGVLRGGAGEWPLAEDGQVDLFEGVPFGLSQRGLVINAPLIGVNWLIGGRPGQGKSNALRTLLQGAALDPTAELWVFVMGESPDFDPFQPRLTRYGMGMDDRVAEAATQALADLLTDMERRGKILGEQPGRPPKVSRKLADKPGLGLHPLVCGIDECHELFQHPTFGKKAAELAVRLIKRGRKYGITLLLATQSPTKDSIPREVTRNIGCGVAFSVADQVANDGLLGSGKYAAGIRATELRMNTDRGTCVAVGITDETFELVRTFYVAFEDGIDDVTPIIIRAMALIQEAGRHVESGTRPQIEAAAPVVVADHLADIAAVLDGEARVRTQTVIARLISYNPAEYESWAFADLTAALTPYGQRPRKVRGHMYVHAADVARAQARRDTADGRQSGGEDTGEVPGTGGVLPPASPTPNPRVDHEKHGEGRWGTRRRPTPETGRNASDSPDARGSLPPRDANDETDGEDRGRDG
;
A
#
# COMPACT_ATOMS: atom_id res chain seq x y z
N MET A 1 -16.65 10.82 20.52
CA MET A 1 -16.38 11.17 21.94
C MET A 1 -16.88 10.14 22.98
N ARG A 2 -18.08 9.54 22.87
CA ARG A 2 -18.62 8.64 23.93
C ARG A 2 -17.79 7.37 24.20
N SER A 3 -17.10 6.81 23.20
CA SER A 3 -16.22 5.63 23.34
C SER A 3 -15.00 5.87 24.25
N LEU A 4 -14.30 6.99 24.06
CA LEU A 4 -13.17 7.40 24.91
C LEU A 4 -13.57 7.62 26.37
N ALA A 5 -14.78 8.13 26.62
CA ALA A 5 -15.30 8.27 27.98
C ALA A 5 -15.54 6.90 28.63
N ALA A 6 -16.19 5.96 27.93
CA ALA A 6 -16.40 4.60 28.43
C ALA A 6 -15.09 3.84 28.69
N TYR A 7 -14.10 3.99 27.81
CA TYR A 7 -12.75 3.41 27.99
C TYR A 7 -12.03 4.00 29.23
N ARG A 8 -12.03 5.34 29.37
CA ARG A 8 -11.41 6.01 30.53
C ARG A 8 -12.12 5.68 31.85
N VAL A 9 -13.46 5.53 31.86
CA VAL A 9 -14.21 5.09 33.06
C VAL A 9 -13.83 3.66 33.46
N ARG A 10 -13.59 2.74 32.50
CA ARG A 10 -13.10 1.39 32.82
C ARG A 10 -11.66 1.34 33.36
N LYS A 11 -10.76 2.24 32.92
CA LYS A 11 -9.38 2.33 33.44
C LYS A 11 -9.18 3.23 34.67
N ALA A 12 -10.12 4.14 34.94
CA ALA A 12 -10.08 5.06 36.09
C ALA A 12 -9.65 4.44 37.44
N PRO A 13 -10.16 3.27 37.90
CA PRO A 13 -9.72 2.69 39.17
C PRO A 13 -8.25 2.24 39.15
N ALA A 14 -7.73 1.76 38.02
CA ALA A 14 -6.34 1.35 37.88
C ALA A 14 -5.39 2.58 37.87
N ASP A 15 -5.78 3.65 37.19
CA ASP A 15 -5.02 4.89 37.15
C ASP A 15 -5.04 5.62 38.51
N LEU A 16 -6.14 5.55 39.25
CA LEU A 16 -6.24 6.05 40.63
C LEU A 16 -5.29 5.30 41.57
N LEU A 17 -5.26 3.96 41.50
CA LEU A 17 -4.34 3.13 42.29
C LEU A 17 -2.86 3.43 41.97
N ARG A 18 -2.53 3.59 40.67
CA ARG A 18 -1.19 4.01 40.22
C ARG A 18 -0.80 5.37 40.81
N LEU A 19 -1.70 6.36 40.76
CA LEU A 19 -1.47 7.69 41.32
C LEU A 19 -1.19 7.63 42.84
N VAL A 20 -2.04 6.93 43.60
CA VAL A 20 -1.89 6.75 45.05
C VAL A 20 -0.55 6.09 45.39
N TRP A 21 -0.14 5.07 44.63
CA TRP A 21 1.16 4.43 44.83
C TRP A 21 2.35 5.35 44.56
N PHE A 22 2.29 6.20 43.51
CA PHE A 22 3.34 7.19 43.27
C PHE A 22 3.45 8.22 44.41
N VAL A 23 2.32 8.69 44.95
CA VAL A 23 2.30 9.57 46.13
C VAL A 23 2.96 8.88 47.33
N LEU A 24 2.58 7.64 47.65
CA LEU A 24 3.16 6.87 48.75
C LEU A 24 4.68 6.65 48.57
N ARG A 25 5.10 6.28 47.35
CA ARG A 25 6.52 6.09 47.01
C ARG A 25 7.33 7.39 47.09
N GLY A 26 6.77 8.51 46.65
CA GLY A 26 7.40 9.83 46.76
C GLY A 26 7.64 10.24 48.21
N ASN A 27 6.61 10.11 49.04
CA ASN A 27 6.73 10.34 50.49
C ASN A 27 7.75 9.38 51.13
N GLY A 28 7.77 8.11 50.73
CA GLY A 28 8.79 7.16 51.16
C GLY A 28 10.22 7.55 50.74
N ARG A 29 10.43 8.02 49.51
CA ARG A 29 11.73 8.55 49.03
C ARG A 29 12.14 9.79 49.82
N TRP A 30 11.23 10.71 50.10
CA TRP A 30 11.52 11.89 50.93
C TRP A 30 11.83 11.52 52.38
N LEU A 31 11.12 10.55 52.97
CA LEU A 31 11.46 10.00 54.27
C LEU A 31 12.87 9.38 54.27
N VAL A 32 13.25 8.62 53.23
CA VAL A 32 14.60 8.05 53.11
C VAL A 32 15.66 9.14 52.91
N LYS A 33 15.44 10.15 52.04
CA LYS A 33 16.35 11.29 51.87
C LYS A 33 16.49 12.10 53.17
N PHE A 34 15.40 12.34 53.88
CA PHE A 34 15.39 13.04 55.16
C PHE A 34 16.12 12.21 56.24
N TRP A 35 15.90 10.89 56.26
CA TRP A 35 16.57 9.99 57.20
C TRP A 35 18.07 9.86 56.90
N SER A 36 18.48 9.78 55.63
CA SER A 36 19.90 9.74 55.25
C SER A 36 20.59 11.06 55.61
N TRP A 37 19.92 12.19 55.34
CA TRP A 37 20.34 13.54 55.73
C TRP A 37 20.45 13.73 57.26
N ALA A 38 19.50 13.19 58.04
CA ALA A 38 19.46 13.30 59.49
C ALA A 38 20.41 12.33 60.22
N THR A 39 20.66 11.15 59.64
CA THR A 39 21.49 10.08 60.23
C THR A 39 22.89 9.97 59.64
N TYR A 40 23.26 10.84 58.70
CA TYR A 40 24.54 10.84 57.98
C TYR A 40 24.81 9.50 57.27
N ALA A 41 23.76 8.81 56.80
CA ALA A 41 23.87 7.45 56.27
C ALA A 41 24.81 7.36 55.07
N ASP A 42 24.77 8.38 54.21
CA ASP A 42 25.52 8.49 52.95
C ASP A 42 27.02 8.65 53.24
N LEU A 43 27.39 9.67 54.02
CA LEU A 43 28.78 9.88 54.49
C LEU A 43 29.33 8.69 55.30
N ARG A 44 28.46 7.94 56.01
CA ARG A 44 28.82 6.69 56.70
C ARG A 44 28.96 5.50 55.75
N ALA A 45 28.34 5.52 54.57
CA ALA A 45 28.56 4.53 53.52
C ALA A 45 29.91 4.80 52.83
N ASP A 46 30.21 6.04 52.49
CA ASP A 46 31.49 6.46 51.89
C ASP A 46 32.67 6.14 52.82
N ALA A 47 32.54 6.47 54.11
CA ALA A 47 33.55 6.11 55.13
C ALA A 47 33.72 4.59 55.34
N ARG A 48 32.74 3.77 54.93
CA ARG A 48 32.85 2.29 54.90
C ARG A 48 33.50 1.80 53.60
N GLN A 49 33.18 2.39 52.45
CA GLN A 49 33.85 2.06 51.19
C GLN A 49 35.32 2.46 51.20
N ALA A 50 35.67 3.67 51.67
CA ALA A 50 37.07 4.08 51.85
C ALA A 50 37.85 3.13 52.78
N ARG A 51 37.19 2.59 53.83
CA ARG A 51 37.78 1.57 54.71
C ARG A 51 38.02 0.23 54.02
N LEU A 52 37.20 -0.16 53.04
CA LEU A 52 37.38 -1.37 52.23
C LEU A 52 38.45 -1.16 51.14
N ALA A 53 38.55 0.05 50.58
CA ALA A 53 39.57 0.44 49.60
C ALA A 53 40.96 0.71 50.21
N GLY A 54 41.07 0.76 51.54
CA GLY A 54 42.34 0.96 52.25
C GLY A 54 42.80 2.42 52.40
N ASP A 55 42.08 3.38 51.82
CA ASP A 55 42.40 4.80 51.87
C ASP A 55 42.18 5.38 53.28
N ARG A 56 43.25 5.91 53.86
CA ARG A 56 43.25 6.49 55.21
C ARG A 56 42.82 7.96 55.23
N ASP A 57 43.07 8.72 54.18
CA ASP A 57 42.86 10.16 54.13
C ASP A 57 41.42 10.50 53.70
N ALA A 58 40.86 9.76 52.74
CA ALA A 58 39.44 9.81 52.41
C ALA A 58 38.56 9.43 53.62
N ARG A 59 39.01 8.47 54.44
CA ARG A 59 38.31 8.09 55.68
C ARG A 59 38.35 9.19 56.74
N ARG A 60 39.47 9.92 56.85
CA ARG A 60 39.64 10.99 57.85
C ARG A 60 38.81 12.21 57.51
N THR A 61 38.85 12.66 56.25
CA THR A 61 38.01 13.77 55.76
C THR A 61 36.52 13.46 55.89
N ALA A 62 36.06 12.25 55.55
CA ALA A 62 34.66 11.85 55.77
C ALA A 62 34.25 11.92 57.26
N GLN A 63 35.12 11.54 58.20
CA GLN A 63 34.84 11.63 59.64
C GLN A 63 34.84 13.07 60.16
N GLU A 64 35.69 13.94 59.64
CA GLU A 64 35.76 15.35 60.01
C GLU A 64 34.55 16.13 59.46
N LEU A 65 34.11 15.85 58.23
CA LEU A 65 32.87 16.37 57.63
C LEU A 65 31.62 15.99 58.43
N ILE A 66 31.52 14.75 58.90
CA ILE A 66 30.39 14.33 59.76
C ILE A 66 30.35 15.14 61.06
N ARG A 67 31.49 15.52 61.64
CA ARG A 67 31.55 16.29 62.90
C ARG A 67 31.25 17.78 62.70
N SER A 68 31.81 18.41 61.66
CA SER A 68 31.59 19.83 61.39
C SER A 68 30.14 20.09 61.00
N ASP A 69 29.59 19.29 60.08
CA ASP A 69 28.26 19.54 59.51
C ASP A 69 27.11 19.15 60.46
N ALA A 70 27.38 18.26 61.45
CA ALA A 70 26.40 17.90 62.47
C ALA A 70 25.99 19.07 63.39
N THR A 71 26.92 19.98 63.69
CA THR A 71 26.61 21.19 64.46
C THR A 71 25.92 22.25 63.59
N ALA A 72 26.34 22.39 62.33
CA ALA A 72 25.82 23.41 61.41
C ALA A 72 24.36 23.21 61.01
N ARG A 73 23.92 21.97 60.74
CA ARG A 73 22.55 21.66 60.28
C ARG A 73 21.48 21.96 61.34
N TRP A 74 21.69 21.48 62.57
CA TRP A 74 20.74 21.71 63.67
C TRP A 74 20.78 23.15 64.21
N ALA A 75 21.92 23.84 64.14
CA ALA A 75 22.02 25.25 64.52
C ALA A 75 21.05 26.14 63.72
N LYS A 76 20.91 25.93 62.40
CA LYS A 76 19.97 26.71 61.55
C LYS A 76 18.51 26.53 61.99
N LEU A 77 18.12 25.31 62.35
CA LEU A 77 16.77 24.98 62.79
C LEU A 77 16.49 25.55 64.20
N GLY A 78 17.48 25.49 65.10
CA GLY A 78 17.44 26.17 66.40
C GLY A 78 17.38 27.70 66.31
N ILE A 79 18.07 28.31 65.33
CA ILE A 79 17.98 29.76 65.06
C ILE A 79 16.58 30.15 64.59
N ALA A 80 15.95 29.37 63.72
CA ALA A 80 14.57 29.61 63.28
C ALA A 80 13.57 29.51 64.44
N LEU A 81 13.66 28.46 65.26
CA LEU A 81 12.82 28.28 66.45
C LEU A 81 13.02 29.41 67.47
N ARG A 82 14.27 29.81 67.74
CA ARG A 82 14.60 30.95 68.62
C ARG A 82 14.02 32.27 68.09
N ARG A 83 14.10 32.52 66.78
CA ARG A 83 13.48 33.71 66.15
C ARG A 83 11.97 33.71 66.36
N LEU A 84 11.30 32.58 66.12
CA LEU A 84 9.85 32.46 66.33
C LEU A 84 9.45 32.75 67.79
N VAL A 85 10.15 32.17 68.77
CA VAL A 85 9.92 32.44 70.20
C VAL A 85 10.16 33.91 70.56
N VAL A 86 11.17 34.56 70.00
CA VAL A 86 11.44 35.99 70.22
C VAL A 86 10.34 36.86 69.60
N THR A 87 9.92 36.58 68.37
CA THR A 87 8.82 37.31 67.71
C THR A 87 7.52 37.21 68.51
N VAL A 88 7.15 36.01 68.97
CA VAL A 88 5.96 35.80 69.81
C VAL A 88 6.06 36.59 71.13
N ARG A 89 7.22 36.59 71.80
CA ARG A 89 7.43 37.35 73.04
C ARG A 89 7.31 38.87 72.87
N VAL A 90 7.66 39.42 71.70
CA VAL A 90 7.54 40.86 71.41
C VAL A 90 6.13 41.23 70.94
N ALA A 91 5.50 40.39 70.11
CA ALA A 91 4.18 40.66 69.55
C ALA A 91 3.03 40.45 70.56
N ALA A 92 3.12 39.46 71.45
CA ALA A 92 2.08 39.14 72.41
C ALA A 92 1.66 40.31 73.33
N PRO A 93 2.55 41.07 73.99
CA PRO A 93 2.14 42.21 74.82
C PRO A 93 1.49 43.34 74.00
N VAL A 94 1.96 43.59 72.77
CA VAL A 94 1.35 44.60 71.88
C VAL A 94 -0.06 44.17 71.47
N ALA A 95 -0.24 42.90 71.10
CA ALA A 95 -1.55 42.34 70.78
C ALA A 95 -2.50 42.35 71.99
N ALA A 96 -2.01 42.09 73.21
CA ALA A 96 -2.79 42.15 74.44
C ALA A 96 -3.27 43.58 74.77
N VAL A 97 -2.42 44.60 74.55
CA VAL A 97 -2.82 46.01 74.70
C VAL A 97 -3.85 46.41 73.66
N LEU A 98 -3.66 46.03 72.39
CA LEU A 98 -4.63 46.30 71.33
C LEU A 98 -5.98 45.59 71.58
N TRP A 99 -5.96 44.36 72.08
CA TRP A 99 -7.19 43.67 72.48
C TRP A 99 -7.89 44.35 73.66
N LEU A 100 -7.13 44.78 74.68
CA LEU A 100 -7.69 45.49 75.83
C LEU A 100 -8.38 46.80 75.42
N VAL A 101 -7.75 47.58 74.52
CA VAL A 101 -8.30 48.85 74.03
C VAL A 101 -9.60 48.64 73.23
N ASP A 102 -9.64 47.64 72.34
CA ASP A 102 -10.85 47.28 71.58
C ASP A 102 -11.98 46.75 72.49
N SER A 103 -11.64 46.13 73.63
CA SER A 103 -12.64 45.67 74.60
C SER A 103 -13.26 46.77 75.48
N VAL A 104 -12.67 47.97 75.52
CA VAL A 104 -13.09 49.08 76.42
C VAL A 104 -13.64 50.30 75.66
N MET A 105 -13.20 50.54 74.42
CA MET A 105 -13.66 51.67 73.60
C MET A 105 -14.31 51.20 72.31
N THR A 106 -15.43 51.83 71.91
CA THR A 106 -16.01 51.57 70.59
C THR A 106 -15.21 52.32 69.51
N ARG A 107 -15.26 51.82 68.27
CA ARG A 107 -14.48 52.40 67.15
C ARG A 107 -14.86 53.85 66.80
N GLY A 108 -16.05 54.31 67.20
CA GLY A 108 -16.48 55.70 67.04
C GLY A 108 -15.81 56.66 68.04
N ASP A 109 -15.34 56.15 69.17
CA ASP A 109 -14.73 56.93 70.26
C ASP A 109 -13.19 56.97 70.16
N MET A 110 -12.59 56.16 69.28
CA MET A 110 -11.14 56.07 69.10
C MET A 110 -10.60 57.26 68.28
N TRP A 111 -9.36 57.67 68.57
CA TRP A 111 -8.64 58.60 67.68
C TRP A 111 -8.50 58.03 66.26
N THR A 112 -8.65 58.88 65.25
CA THR A 112 -8.67 58.49 63.83
C THR A 112 -7.47 57.66 63.38
N TRP A 113 -6.27 57.97 63.89
CA TRP A 113 -5.06 57.17 63.58
C TRP A 113 -5.15 55.75 64.13
N LEU A 114 -5.75 55.57 65.31
CA LEU A 114 -5.90 54.28 65.98
C LEU A 114 -7.02 53.46 65.33
N ALA A 115 -8.15 54.09 65.02
CA ALA A 115 -9.23 53.47 64.25
C ALA A 115 -8.72 52.94 62.89
N ASN A 116 -7.88 53.70 62.19
CA ASN A 116 -7.24 53.26 60.95
C ASN A 116 -6.30 52.05 61.14
N VAL A 117 -5.60 51.94 62.28
CA VAL A 117 -4.79 50.76 62.62
C VAL A 117 -5.68 49.52 62.78
N TYR A 118 -6.81 49.61 63.50
CA TYR A 118 -7.75 48.49 63.60
C TYR A 118 -8.41 48.15 62.26
N THR A 119 -8.78 49.14 61.44
CA THR A 119 -9.31 48.87 60.08
C THR A 119 -8.27 48.17 59.20
N GLY A 120 -6.99 48.53 59.32
CA GLY A 120 -5.89 47.83 58.66
C GLY A 120 -5.70 46.40 59.17
N LEU A 121 -5.79 46.18 60.48
CA LEU A 121 -5.72 44.85 61.10
C LEU A 121 -6.90 43.96 60.70
N ASP A 122 -8.14 44.48 60.69
CA ASP A 122 -9.34 43.79 60.21
C ASP A 122 -9.22 43.40 58.74
N THR A 123 -8.71 44.30 57.90
CA THR A 123 -8.51 44.02 56.48
C THR A 123 -7.45 42.94 56.29
N ALA A 124 -6.33 43.03 57.02
CA ALA A 124 -5.30 41.99 57.01
C ALA A 124 -5.82 40.65 57.56
N TRP A 125 -6.67 40.66 58.60
CA TRP A 125 -7.28 39.47 59.18
C TRP A 125 -8.32 38.86 58.23
N SER A 126 -9.09 39.67 57.51
CA SER A 126 -10.05 39.21 56.50
C SER A 126 -9.35 38.58 55.30
N VAL A 127 -8.25 39.17 54.84
CA VAL A 127 -7.39 38.58 53.80
C VAL A 127 -6.73 37.29 54.31
N LEU A 128 -6.22 37.27 55.54
CA LEU A 128 -5.62 36.08 56.13
C LEU A 128 -6.64 34.94 56.27
N THR A 129 -7.83 35.22 56.79
CA THR A 129 -8.89 34.22 56.98
C THR A 129 -9.52 33.75 55.67
N ALA A 130 -9.45 34.53 54.59
CA ALA A 130 -9.83 34.09 53.24
C ALA A 130 -8.73 33.26 52.54
N VAL A 131 -7.45 33.67 52.66
CA VAL A 131 -6.33 33.04 51.95
C VAL A 131 -5.85 31.77 52.65
N VAL A 132 -5.80 31.73 53.98
CA VAL A 132 -5.29 30.58 54.75
C VAL A 132 -6.06 29.28 54.45
N PRO A 133 -7.40 29.23 54.41
CA PRO A 133 -8.13 28.03 54.02
C PRO A 133 -7.81 27.58 52.58
N VAL A 134 -7.72 28.50 51.62
CA VAL A 134 -7.39 28.18 50.22
C VAL A 134 -5.99 27.59 50.12
N VAL A 135 -5.00 28.17 50.82
CA VAL A 135 -3.62 27.66 50.87
C VAL A 135 -3.55 26.32 51.61
N LEU A 136 -4.24 26.15 52.74
CA LEU A 136 -4.27 24.90 53.49
C LEU A 136 -5.00 23.76 52.76
N CYS A 137 -6.02 24.06 51.96
CA CYS A 137 -6.68 23.08 51.08
C CYS A 137 -5.84 22.76 49.84
N GLY A 138 -5.11 23.73 49.29
CA GLY A 138 -4.21 23.54 48.15
C GLY A 138 -2.92 22.80 48.49
N LEU A 139 -2.37 23.01 49.68
CA LEU A 139 -1.09 22.43 50.14
C LEU A 139 -1.05 20.88 50.04
N PRO A 140 -2.05 20.11 50.51
CA PRO A 140 -2.10 18.66 50.33
C PRO A 140 -2.11 18.22 48.86
N VAL A 141 -2.78 18.98 47.98
CA VAL A 141 -2.87 18.67 46.54
C VAL A 141 -1.52 18.93 45.86
N VAL A 142 -0.88 20.06 46.15
CA VAL A 142 0.46 20.40 45.65
C VAL A 142 1.51 19.42 46.19
N TRP A 143 1.42 19.05 47.48
CA TRP A 143 2.27 18.03 48.09
C TRP A 143 2.09 16.66 47.44
N ALA A 144 0.86 16.22 47.22
CA ALA A 144 0.56 14.96 46.53
C ALA A 144 1.08 14.98 45.08
N ALA A 145 0.91 16.07 44.35
CA ALA A 145 1.45 16.22 42.99
C ALA A 145 2.99 16.16 42.97
N ALA A 146 3.67 16.87 43.89
CA ALA A 146 5.12 16.86 44.01
C ALA A 146 5.66 15.49 44.44
N ALA A 147 4.99 14.81 45.38
CA ALA A 147 5.33 13.44 45.78
C ALA A 147 5.12 12.45 44.63
N ALA A 148 4.01 12.56 43.88
CA ALA A 148 3.78 11.74 42.70
C ALA A 148 4.84 11.96 41.60
N PHE A 149 5.35 13.20 41.46
CA PHE A 149 6.43 13.52 40.52
C PHE A 149 7.78 12.90 40.95
N GLU A 150 8.20 13.07 42.21
CA GLU A 150 9.39 12.37 42.77
C GLU A 150 9.25 10.83 42.68
N GLY A 151 8.05 10.31 42.88
CA GLY A 151 7.74 8.88 42.79
C GLY A 151 7.86 8.31 41.37
N ARG A 152 7.92 9.16 40.33
CA ARG A 152 7.87 8.79 38.90
C ARG A 152 9.24 8.59 38.24
N ASP A 153 10.33 8.89 38.94
CA ASP A 153 11.68 8.97 38.37
C ASP A 153 12.31 7.61 38.00
N ARG A 154 13.07 7.60 36.89
CA ARG A 154 13.58 6.42 36.15
C ARG A 154 14.97 5.93 36.61
N SER A 155 15.34 6.16 37.87
CA SER A 155 16.63 5.72 38.43
C SER A 155 16.76 4.18 38.47
N PRO A 156 17.80 3.56 37.87
CA PRO A 156 17.97 2.10 37.87
C PRO A 156 18.32 1.57 39.27
N GLY A 157 17.70 0.47 39.69
CA GLY A 157 17.95 -0.14 41.01
C GLY A 157 16.78 -0.91 41.64
N ALA A 158 15.58 -0.86 41.06
CA ALA A 158 14.42 -1.64 41.52
C ALA A 158 13.65 -2.27 40.34
N GLY A 159 14.35 -3.08 39.54
CA GLY A 159 13.82 -3.76 38.34
C GLY A 159 12.70 -4.80 38.58
N TRP A 160 12.22 -4.94 39.82
CA TRP A 160 11.08 -5.78 40.16
C TRP A 160 9.75 -5.01 40.29
N LEU A 161 9.79 -3.67 40.41
CA LEU A 161 8.58 -2.83 40.52
C LEU A 161 8.60 -1.51 39.73
N VAL A 162 9.73 -1.12 39.13
CA VAL A 162 9.70 -0.34 37.88
C VAL A 162 9.70 -1.35 36.75
N GLN A 163 8.52 -1.87 36.49
CA GLN A 163 8.22 -2.52 35.23
C GLN A 163 7.60 -1.43 34.34
N PRO A 164 8.02 -1.30 33.06
CA PRO A 164 7.06 -0.95 32.01
C PRO A 164 5.85 -1.88 32.16
N ASP A 165 4.66 -1.49 31.66
CA ASP A 165 3.54 -2.43 31.60
C ASP A 165 4.07 -3.75 31.00
N ARG A 166 3.88 -4.90 31.66
CA ARG A 166 4.77 -6.08 31.43
C ARG A 166 4.50 -6.81 30.10
N ASP A 167 3.73 -6.18 29.22
CA ASP A 167 3.62 -6.47 27.80
C ASP A 167 4.72 -5.75 26.97
N ASP A 168 5.25 -4.63 27.46
CA ASP A 168 6.20 -3.70 26.79
C ASP A 168 7.66 -3.81 27.23
N ALA A 169 7.99 -4.69 28.19
CA ALA A 169 9.41 -4.96 28.50
C ALA A 169 10.14 -5.63 27.32
N ASP A 170 9.40 -6.23 26.39
CA ASP A 170 9.91 -6.74 25.12
C ASP A 170 9.85 -5.70 23.97
N SER A 171 9.06 -4.62 24.04
CA SER A 171 8.80 -3.77 22.86
C SER A 171 9.98 -2.85 22.52
N TRP A 172 10.70 -2.30 23.49
CA TRP A 172 11.84 -1.41 23.22
C TRP A 172 13.12 -2.17 22.85
N ILE A 173 13.66 -1.93 21.65
CA ILE A 173 14.98 -2.42 21.21
C ILE A 173 16.03 -1.31 21.37
N ASP A 174 17.18 -1.62 21.98
CA ASP A 174 18.34 -0.72 22.09
C ASP A 174 19.57 -1.24 21.31
N GLU A 175 20.59 -0.38 21.13
CA GLU A 175 21.83 -0.77 20.42
C GLU A 175 22.56 -1.92 21.12
N ARG A 176 22.36 -2.09 22.43
CA ARG A 176 22.98 -3.18 23.21
C ARG A 176 22.34 -4.51 22.87
N MET A 177 21.01 -4.55 22.76
CA MET A 177 20.23 -5.70 22.35
C MET A 177 20.52 -6.07 20.89
N ILE A 178 20.59 -5.09 19.99
CA ILE A 178 20.97 -5.30 18.58
C ILE A 178 22.40 -5.88 18.48
N SER A 179 23.38 -5.24 19.12
CA SER A 179 24.77 -5.70 19.11
C SER A 179 24.91 -7.11 19.68
N LYS A 180 24.21 -7.40 20.79
CA LYS A 180 24.18 -8.73 21.41
C LYS A 180 23.50 -9.76 20.50
N ALA A 181 22.43 -9.42 19.81
CA ALA A 181 21.73 -10.32 18.90
C ALA A 181 22.58 -10.64 17.66
N LEU A 182 23.29 -9.65 17.11
CA LEU A 182 24.26 -9.81 16.03
C LEU A 182 25.47 -10.66 16.47
N ALA A 183 26.00 -10.47 17.68
CA ALA A 183 27.09 -11.27 18.23
C ALA A 183 26.75 -12.77 18.36
N HIS A 184 25.46 -13.12 18.50
CA HIS A 184 24.97 -14.49 18.58
C HIS A 184 24.34 -14.98 17.27
N LEU A 185 24.55 -14.28 16.14
CA LEU A 185 24.01 -14.67 14.84
C LEU A 185 24.78 -15.84 14.19
N GLY A 186 25.97 -16.16 14.70
CA GLY A 186 26.77 -17.30 14.27
C GLY A 186 27.52 -17.09 12.95
N ILE A 187 27.79 -15.84 12.57
CA ILE A 187 28.58 -15.48 11.38
C ILE A 187 30.04 -15.36 11.81
N ALA A 188 30.94 -16.19 11.27
CA ALA A 188 32.28 -16.36 11.84
C ALA A 188 33.13 -15.07 11.93
N PRO A 189 33.18 -14.17 10.92
CA PRO A 189 33.89 -12.89 11.05
C PRO A 189 33.25 -11.95 12.08
N LEU A 190 31.92 -11.90 12.14
CA LEU A 190 31.17 -11.10 13.13
C LEU A 190 31.44 -11.58 14.57
N ASN A 191 31.43 -12.90 14.77
CA ASN A 191 31.78 -13.53 16.04
C ASN A 191 33.25 -13.26 16.45
N ARG A 192 34.16 -13.12 15.48
CA ARG A 192 35.57 -12.76 15.74
C ARG A 192 35.66 -11.30 16.17
N PHE A 193 35.06 -10.39 15.41
CA PHE A 193 34.99 -8.96 15.71
C PHE A 193 34.56 -8.67 17.17
N PHE A 194 33.47 -9.30 17.64
CA PHE A 194 33.03 -9.15 19.02
C PHE A 194 33.93 -9.82 20.07
N LYS A 195 34.64 -10.90 19.73
CA LYS A 195 35.62 -11.54 20.64
C LYS A 195 36.88 -10.68 20.82
N ASP A 196 37.27 -9.97 19.78
CA ASP A 196 38.43 -9.07 19.78
C ASP A 196 38.11 -7.70 20.43
N GLY A 197 36.91 -7.54 21.01
CA GLY A 197 36.47 -6.32 21.68
C GLY A 197 35.89 -5.25 20.76
N GLY A 198 35.57 -5.58 19.51
CA GLY A 198 34.99 -4.65 18.54
C GLY A 198 33.57 -4.20 18.91
N GLU A 199 33.34 -2.89 18.88
CA GLU A 199 32.02 -2.26 19.03
C GLU A 199 31.46 -1.86 17.66
N LEU A 200 30.19 -2.17 17.40
CA LEU A 200 29.54 -1.79 16.14
C LEU A 200 29.33 -0.27 16.05
N VAL A 201 29.61 0.30 14.89
CA VAL A 201 29.35 1.71 14.61
C VAL A 201 27.93 1.87 14.08
N TYR A 202 27.10 2.58 14.86
CA TYR A 202 25.74 2.95 14.47
C TYR A 202 25.79 4.30 13.73
N THR A 203 25.61 4.27 12.41
CA THR A 203 25.45 5.49 11.59
C THR A 203 24.15 6.21 11.95
N VAL A 204 23.10 5.43 12.25
CA VAL A 204 21.85 5.91 12.84
C VAL A 204 21.60 5.10 14.10
N ALA A 205 21.60 5.78 15.25
CA ALA A 205 21.27 5.22 16.56
C ALA A 205 19.83 4.66 16.58
N ALA A 206 19.58 3.72 17.50
CA ALA A 206 18.29 3.05 17.61
C ALA A 206 17.21 4.08 18.00
N ARG A 207 16.24 4.30 17.11
CA ARG A 207 15.20 5.31 17.27
C ARG A 207 13.84 4.77 16.81
N THR A 208 12.77 5.29 17.41
CA THR A 208 11.40 4.99 16.98
C THR A 208 11.18 5.46 15.55
N ASP A 209 10.66 4.58 14.69
CA ASP A 209 10.33 4.80 13.29
C ASP A 209 9.02 4.08 12.95
N GLY A 210 7.91 4.81 13.06
CA GLY A 210 6.56 4.27 12.95
C GLY A 210 6.22 3.30 14.07
N ASP A 211 5.62 2.17 13.71
CA ASP A 211 5.25 1.02 14.58
C ASP A 211 6.48 0.20 15.07
N GLY A 212 7.67 0.78 15.21
CA GLY A 212 8.88 0.04 15.55
C GLY A 212 10.14 0.88 15.76
N THR A 213 11.28 0.20 15.78
CA THR A 213 12.63 0.76 15.98
C THR A 213 13.48 0.58 14.72
N TYR A 214 14.08 1.68 14.23
CA TYR A 214 15.08 1.68 13.15
C TYR A 214 16.48 1.96 13.69
N ALA A 215 17.48 1.25 13.15
CA ALA A 215 18.90 1.52 13.34
C ALA A 215 19.67 1.24 12.04
N GLN A 216 20.73 2.02 11.79
CA GLN A 216 21.65 1.77 10.67
C GLN A 216 23.05 1.47 11.20
N ILE A 217 23.61 0.34 10.80
CA ILE A 217 24.80 -0.27 11.40
C ILE A 217 25.85 -0.51 10.33
N ARG A 218 27.06 0.03 10.52
CA ARG A 218 28.22 -0.32 9.69
C ARG A 218 28.78 -1.65 10.19
N LEU A 219 28.69 -2.68 9.34
CA LEU A 219 29.17 -4.02 9.63
C LEU A 219 30.71 -4.09 9.52
N PRO A 220 31.36 -5.03 10.25
CA PRO A 220 32.79 -5.23 10.14
C PRO A 220 33.17 -5.86 8.80
N LEU A 221 34.46 -5.80 8.47
CA LEU A 221 35.03 -6.40 7.25
C LEU A 221 34.61 -7.87 7.11
N GLU A 222 34.48 -8.32 5.85
CA GLU A 222 33.98 -9.65 5.44
C GLU A 222 32.49 -9.92 5.70
N VAL A 223 31.75 -9.03 6.39
CA VAL A 223 30.32 -9.20 6.69
C VAL A 223 29.47 -8.24 5.85
N ALA A 224 28.95 -8.71 4.71
CA ALA A 224 27.93 -8.00 3.95
C ALA A 224 26.55 -8.11 4.61
N ALA A 225 25.69 -7.10 4.43
CA ALA A 225 24.33 -7.08 4.98
C ALA A 225 23.50 -8.30 4.57
N ASP A 226 23.63 -8.78 3.33
CA ASP A 226 22.94 -9.98 2.85
C ASP A 226 23.27 -11.25 3.66
N LYS A 227 24.49 -11.36 4.22
CA LYS A 227 24.85 -12.48 5.11
C LYS A 227 24.09 -12.43 6.43
N VAL A 228 23.75 -11.23 6.90
CA VAL A 228 22.89 -11.00 8.08
C VAL A 228 21.43 -11.27 7.70
N ALA A 229 20.98 -10.75 6.56
CA ALA A 229 19.61 -10.92 6.06
C ALA A 229 19.23 -12.40 5.84
N ALA A 230 20.15 -13.19 5.29
CA ALA A 230 19.99 -14.64 5.13
C ALA A 230 19.75 -15.40 6.46
N ARG A 231 20.04 -14.78 7.61
CA ARG A 231 19.82 -15.34 8.96
C ARG A 231 18.69 -14.64 9.73
N ARG A 232 17.77 -13.94 9.04
CA ARG A 232 16.61 -13.22 9.64
C ARG A 232 15.94 -13.97 10.78
N SER A 233 15.58 -15.24 10.61
CA SER A 233 14.86 -16.00 11.65
C SER A 233 15.67 -16.21 12.94
N GLN A 234 17.01 -16.34 12.82
CA GLN A 234 17.88 -16.41 14.00
C GLN A 234 18.07 -15.04 14.64
N LEU A 235 18.19 -13.98 13.83
CA LEU A 235 18.26 -12.60 14.34
C LEU A 235 16.99 -12.22 15.10
N ALA A 236 15.82 -12.51 14.54
CA ALA A 236 14.52 -12.31 15.17
C ALA A 236 14.39 -13.08 16.50
N ALA A 237 14.79 -14.37 16.52
CA ALA A 237 14.81 -15.17 17.73
C ALA A 237 15.75 -14.57 18.80
N ASN A 238 16.94 -14.08 18.40
CA ASN A 238 17.89 -13.43 19.31
C ASN A 238 17.36 -12.08 19.86
N LEU A 239 16.47 -11.40 19.13
CA LEU A 239 15.81 -10.14 19.50
C LEU A 239 14.47 -10.33 20.25
N GLY A 240 14.00 -11.58 20.44
CA GLY A 240 12.68 -11.83 21.04
C GLY A 240 11.50 -11.40 20.13
N ARG A 241 11.67 -11.54 18.82
CA ARG A 241 10.72 -11.12 17.77
C ARG A 241 10.32 -12.26 16.85
N ALA A 242 9.17 -12.13 16.18
CA ALA A 242 8.84 -12.96 15.04
C ALA A 242 9.70 -12.56 13.82
N SER A 243 9.95 -13.50 12.89
CA SER A 243 10.66 -13.19 11.63
C SER A 243 9.98 -12.12 10.79
N LEU A 244 8.66 -11.97 10.94
CA LEU A 244 7.84 -10.93 10.29
C LEU A 244 7.98 -9.54 10.97
N GLU A 245 8.52 -9.49 12.17
CA GLU A 245 8.75 -8.26 12.96
C GLU A 245 10.22 -7.79 12.87
N THR A 246 11.09 -8.46 12.10
CA THR A 246 12.55 -8.17 12.07
C THR A 246 13.07 -8.12 10.64
N TRP A 247 13.55 -6.96 10.21
CA TRP A 247 13.89 -6.68 8.80
C TRP A 247 15.33 -6.18 8.68
N PRO A 248 16.30 -7.11 8.61
CA PRO A 248 17.66 -6.82 8.16
C PRO A 248 17.68 -6.63 6.63
N THR A 249 17.93 -5.42 6.18
CA THR A 249 18.06 -5.02 4.77
C THR A 249 19.43 -4.41 4.50
N LYS A 250 19.88 -4.49 3.25
CA LYS A 250 21.09 -3.78 2.80
C LYS A 250 20.77 -2.29 2.61
N GLY A 251 21.61 -1.41 3.13
CA GLY A 251 21.55 0.03 2.83
C GLY A 251 22.30 0.40 1.55
N ASP A 252 22.73 1.66 1.44
CA ASP A 252 23.43 2.20 0.26
C ASP A 252 24.72 1.43 -0.10
N GLU A 253 25.45 0.91 0.90
CA GLU A 253 26.68 0.12 0.74
C GLU A 253 26.46 -1.33 1.20
N ASP A 254 27.13 -2.31 0.58
CA ASP A 254 27.08 -3.74 0.99
C ASP A 254 27.45 -3.98 2.46
N GLY A 255 28.29 -3.11 3.03
CA GLY A 255 28.72 -3.15 4.44
C GLY A 255 27.80 -2.39 5.40
N ILE A 256 26.68 -1.81 4.93
CA ILE A 256 25.71 -1.10 5.76
C ILE A 256 24.45 -1.96 5.89
N LEU A 257 24.11 -2.29 7.14
CA LEU A 257 22.87 -2.95 7.51
C LEU A 257 21.86 -1.90 7.97
N ASP A 258 20.79 -1.76 7.21
CA ASP A 258 19.56 -1.14 7.69
C ASP A 258 18.76 -2.20 8.45
N LEU A 259 18.42 -1.91 9.71
CA LEU A 259 17.69 -2.82 10.57
C LEU A 259 16.45 -2.13 11.10
N TRP A 260 15.28 -2.51 10.59
CA TRP A 260 13.99 -2.11 11.14
C TRP A 260 13.35 -3.29 11.89
N ILE A 261 12.87 -3.02 13.10
CA ILE A 261 12.29 -4.03 14.00
C ILE A 261 10.95 -3.50 14.50
N ALA A 262 9.86 -4.19 14.18
CA ALA A 262 8.52 -3.83 14.65
C ALA A 262 8.42 -3.97 16.17
N ASP A 263 7.58 -3.13 16.78
CA ASP A 263 7.15 -3.30 18.17
C ASP A 263 6.37 -4.61 18.30
N LYS A 264 6.65 -5.35 19.38
CA LYS A 264 6.19 -6.73 19.53
C LYS A 264 4.67 -6.83 19.45
N GLY A 265 4.17 -7.58 18.48
CA GLY A 265 2.74 -7.82 18.31
C GLY A 265 1.95 -6.70 17.61
N VAL A 266 2.56 -5.55 17.25
CA VAL A 266 1.83 -4.48 16.53
C VAL A 266 1.36 -4.96 15.14
N LEU A 267 2.13 -5.84 14.50
CA LEU A 267 1.75 -6.50 13.24
C LEU A 267 0.64 -7.56 13.38
N ARG A 268 0.12 -7.84 14.59
CA ARG A 268 -1.02 -8.76 14.81
C ARG A 268 -2.38 -8.08 14.72
N GLY A 269 -2.43 -6.74 14.74
CA GLY A 269 -3.65 -5.98 14.48
C GLY A 269 -3.93 -5.89 12.97
N GLY A 270 -5.21 -5.76 12.62
CA GLY A 270 -5.59 -5.33 11.27
C GLY A 270 -5.12 -3.90 10.99
N ALA A 271 -5.25 -3.45 9.74
CA ALA A 271 -4.79 -2.13 9.29
C ALA A 271 -5.53 -0.91 9.90
N GLY A 272 -6.52 -1.15 10.76
CA GLY A 272 -7.45 -0.13 11.25
C GLY A 272 -8.62 0.10 10.28
N GLU A 273 -9.31 1.21 10.50
CA GLU A 273 -10.42 1.68 9.66
C GLU A 273 -9.91 2.12 8.29
N TRP A 274 -10.67 1.82 7.22
CA TRP A 274 -10.29 2.24 5.88
C TRP A 274 -10.38 3.76 5.74
N PRO A 275 -9.35 4.50 5.26
CA PRO A 275 -9.37 5.97 5.20
C PRO A 275 -10.50 6.57 4.36
N LEU A 276 -11.14 5.76 3.52
CA LEU A 276 -12.24 6.13 2.64
C LEU A 276 -13.57 5.45 3.04
N ALA A 277 -13.72 4.96 4.27
CA ALA A 277 -14.96 4.33 4.73
C ALA A 277 -16.15 5.32 4.76
N GLU A 278 -15.97 6.44 5.48
CA GLU A 278 -17.04 7.43 5.71
C GLU A 278 -17.15 8.48 4.59
N ASP A 279 -16.03 9.05 4.15
CA ASP A 279 -15.97 10.20 3.23
C ASP A 279 -14.82 10.09 2.21
N GLY A 280 -14.74 11.03 1.26
CA GLY A 280 -13.69 11.17 0.26
C GLY A 280 -14.09 10.70 -1.15
N GLN A 281 -13.24 11.08 -2.11
CA GLN A 281 -13.23 10.59 -3.49
C GLN A 281 -11.84 10.06 -3.83
N VAL A 282 -11.69 9.31 -4.92
CA VAL A 282 -10.41 8.77 -5.38
C VAL A 282 -10.05 9.34 -6.75
N ASP A 283 -8.79 9.74 -6.93
CA ASP A 283 -8.19 9.81 -8.26
C ASP A 283 -7.40 8.51 -8.53
N LEU A 284 -7.86 7.70 -9.48
CA LEU A 284 -7.21 6.44 -9.83
C LEU A 284 -5.77 6.59 -10.36
N PHE A 285 -5.37 7.80 -10.77
CA PHE A 285 -4.00 8.09 -11.19
C PHE A 285 -3.04 8.26 -9.99
N GLU A 286 -3.54 8.62 -8.81
CA GLU A 286 -2.78 8.71 -7.55
C GLU A 286 -2.87 7.40 -6.73
N GLY A 287 -3.89 6.58 -6.98
CA GLY A 287 -4.04 5.23 -6.42
C GLY A 287 -5.06 5.12 -5.29
N VAL A 288 -5.24 3.89 -4.78
CA VAL A 288 -6.24 3.54 -3.76
C VAL A 288 -5.57 3.18 -2.45
N PRO A 289 -5.95 3.77 -1.29
CA PRO A 289 -5.50 3.32 0.03
C PRO A 289 -5.78 1.83 0.22
N PHE A 290 -4.74 0.99 0.18
CA PHE A 290 -4.89 -0.47 0.10
C PHE A 290 -4.55 -1.17 1.41
N GLY A 291 -3.61 -0.62 2.15
CA GLY A 291 -3.25 -1.11 3.48
C GLY A 291 -2.18 -0.26 4.16
N LEU A 292 -1.72 -0.73 5.30
CA LEU A 292 -0.56 -0.18 5.99
C LEU A 292 0.69 -1.01 5.68
N SER A 293 1.80 -0.31 5.43
CA SER A 293 3.13 -0.89 5.50
C SER A 293 3.44 -1.38 6.92
N GLN A 294 4.56 -2.08 7.05
CA GLN A 294 5.10 -2.51 8.34
C GLN A 294 5.31 -1.33 9.30
N ARG A 295 5.73 -0.17 8.77
CA ARG A 295 5.98 1.07 9.52
C ARG A 295 4.69 1.84 9.88
N GLY A 296 3.52 1.33 9.52
CA GLY A 296 2.23 2.02 9.74
C GLY A 296 1.90 3.10 8.72
N LEU A 297 2.64 3.18 7.59
CA LEU A 297 2.36 4.15 6.53
C LEU A 297 1.28 3.62 5.57
N VAL A 298 0.34 4.47 5.16
CA VAL A 298 -0.67 4.09 4.15
C VAL A 298 0.00 3.85 2.80
N ILE A 299 -0.16 2.65 2.25
CA ILE A 299 0.26 2.32 0.89
C ILE A 299 -0.94 2.54 -0.04
N ASN A 300 -0.78 3.48 -0.96
CA ASN A 300 -1.72 3.69 -2.06
C ASN A 300 -1.36 2.73 -3.21
N ALA A 301 -2.25 1.78 -3.49
CA ALA A 301 -2.12 0.85 -4.60
C ALA A 301 -2.30 1.58 -5.94
N PRO A 302 -1.31 1.56 -6.85
CA PRO A 302 -1.50 2.07 -8.20
C PRO A 302 -2.51 1.20 -8.94
N LEU A 303 -3.52 1.82 -9.55
CA LEU A 303 -4.45 1.13 -10.46
C LEU A 303 -4.17 1.50 -11.91
N ILE A 304 -3.98 2.79 -12.22
CA ILE A 304 -3.61 3.20 -13.58
C ILE A 304 -2.17 2.76 -13.92
N GLY A 305 -2.05 2.02 -15.02
CA GLY A 305 -0.75 1.70 -15.61
C GLY A 305 -0.04 0.49 -15.03
N VAL A 306 -0.75 -0.33 -14.26
CA VAL A 306 -0.33 -1.65 -13.78
C VAL A 306 -1.49 -2.63 -13.92
N ASN A 307 -1.19 -3.93 -13.85
CA ASN A 307 -2.18 -5.00 -13.74
C ASN A 307 -1.84 -5.82 -12.51
N TRP A 308 -2.83 -6.45 -11.89
CA TRP A 308 -2.70 -7.12 -10.59
C TRP A 308 -2.99 -8.62 -10.68
N LEU A 309 -2.19 -9.42 -9.97
CA LEU A 309 -2.46 -10.82 -9.67
C LEU A 309 -2.45 -11.00 -8.15
N ILE A 310 -3.59 -11.38 -7.59
CA ILE A 310 -3.83 -11.52 -6.14
C ILE A 310 -4.12 -12.97 -5.83
N GLY A 311 -3.42 -13.56 -4.85
CA GLY A 311 -3.74 -14.93 -4.46
C GLY A 311 -3.20 -15.36 -3.10
N GLY A 312 -3.51 -16.61 -2.76
CA GLY A 312 -3.20 -17.23 -1.50
C GLY A 312 -4.34 -18.12 -1.02
N ARG A 313 -4.14 -18.81 0.10
CA ARG A 313 -5.09 -19.80 0.63
C ARG A 313 -6.48 -19.21 0.93
N PRO A 314 -7.53 -20.06 0.90
CA PRO A 314 -8.89 -19.68 1.31
C PRO A 314 -8.93 -18.94 2.65
N GLY A 315 -9.81 -17.95 2.77
CA GLY A 315 -10.01 -17.18 4.01
C GLY A 315 -8.94 -16.14 4.36
N GLN A 316 -7.79 -16.09 3.66
CA GLN A 316 -6.65 -15.25 4.07
C GLN A 316 -6.78 -13.75 3.77
N GLY A 317 -7.75 -13.32 2.95
CA GLY A 317 -7.98 -11.89 2.64
C GLY A 317 -8.04 -11.53 1.15
N LYS A 318 -7.87 -12.49 0.24
CA LYS A 318 -7.93 -12.33 -1.23
C LYS A 318 -9.14 -11.51 -1.70
N SER A 319 -10.36 -11.99 -1.43
CA SER A 319 -11.59 -11.35 -1.91
C SER A 319 -11.72 -9.92 -1.37
N ASN A 320 -11.40 -9.71 -0.08
CA ASN A 320 -11.36 -8.37 0.52
C ASN A 320 -10.32 -7.45 -0.13
N ALA A 321 -9.14 -7.93 -0.52
CA ALA A 321 -8.15 -7.11 -1.22
C ALA A 321 -8.64 -6.68 -2.60
N LEU A 322 -9.23 -7.60 -3.38
CA LEU A 322 -9.87 -7.27 -4.65
C LEU A 322 -11.03 -6.27 -4.44
N ARG A 323 -11.86 -6.49 -3.41
CA ARG A 323 -12.96 -5.61 -3.00
C ARG A 323 -12.49 -4.22 -2.58
N THR A 324 -11.36 -4.10 -1.89
CA THR A 324 -10.78 -2.81 -1.46
C THR A 324 -10.32 -2.00 -2.67
N LEU A 325 -9.65 -2.64 -3.63
CA LEU A 325 -9.25 -1.99 -4.89
C LEU A 325 -10.47 -1.54 -5.71
N LEU A 326 -11.50 -2.38 -5.81
CA LEU A 326 -12.74 -2.06 -6.54
C LEU A 326 -13.57 -0.97 -5.83
N GLN A 327 -13.62 -0.92 -4.49
CA GLN A 327 -14.27 0.19 -3.76
C GLN A 327 -13.56 1.52 -4.00
N GLY A 328 -12.22 1.53 -3.95
CA GLY A 328 -11.46 2.72 -4.30
C GLY A 328 -11.70 3.15 -5.75
N ALA A 329 -11.79 2.21 -6.69
CA ALA A 329 -12.13 2.50 -8.07
C ALA A 329 -13.59 2.94 -8.27
N ALA A 330 -14.52 2.51 -7.41
CA ALA A 330 -15.90 2.98 -7.43
C ALA A 330 -16.00 4.48 -7.09
N LEU A 331 -15.18 4.94 -6.14
CA LEU A 331 -15.09 6.31 -5.65
C LEU A 331 -14.37 7.30 -6.61
N ASP A 332 -13.89 6.85 -7.78
CA ASP A 332 -13.57 7.73 -8.91
C ASP A 332 -14.85 7.85 -9.79
N PRO A 333 -15.50 9.02 -9.88
CA PRO A 333 -16.73 9.20 -10.65
C PRO A 333 -16.58 9.00 -12.15
N THR A 334 -15.34 8.96 -12.65
CA THR A 334 -15.03 8.78 -14.06
C THR A 334 -14.83 7.32 -14.46
N ALA A 335 -14.56 6.43 -13.49
CA ALA A 335 -14.14 5.07 -13.77
C ALA A 335 -15.27 4.15 -14.25
N GLU A 336 -14.99 3.29 -15.22
CA GLU A 336 -15.85 2.18 -15.65
C GLU A 336 -15.38 0.89 -14.97
N LEU A 337 -16.30 0.20 -14.28
CA LEU A 337 -15.98 -1.01 -13.51
C LEU A 337 -16.70 -2.23 -14.08
N TRP A 338 -15.93 -3.28 -14.37
CA TRP A 338 -16.44 -4.59 -14.78
C TRP A 338 -15.98 -5.63 -13.75
N VAL A 339 -16.86 -6.55 -13.34
CA VAL A 339 -16.51 -7.64 -12.41
C VAL A 339 -17.08 -8.97 -12.90
N PHE A 340 -16.23 -9.98 -12.94
CA PHE A 340 -16.60 -11.37 -13.22
C PHE A 340 -16.14 -12.26 -12.08
N VAL A 341 -17.03 -13.14 -11.59
CA VAL A 341 -16.78 -14.06 -10.48
C VAL A 341 -16.97 -15.48 -11.02
N MET A 342 -15.88 -16.23 -11.16
CA MET A 342 -15.90 -17.61 -11.65
C MET A 342 -16.28 -18.58 -10.52
N GLY A 343 -17.46 -18.38 -9.95
CA GLY A 343 -17.93 -19.04 -8.74
C GLY A 343 -19.23 -18.43 -8.24
N GLU A 344 -19.84 -19.08 -7.24
CA GLU A 344 -21.03 -18.57 -6.55
C GLU A 344 -20.60 -17.88 -5.25
N SER A 345 -20.17 -16.61 -5.36
CA SER A 345 -19.79 -15.78 -4.19
C SER A 345 -20.43 -14.39 -4.26
N PRO A 346 -21.30 -14.04 -3.28
CA PRO A 346 -21.96 -12.74 -3.23
C PRO A 346 -21.04 -11.59 -2.80
N ASP A 347 -19.72 -11.84 -2.63
CA ASP A 347 -18.67 -10.87 -2.22
C ASP A 347 -18.71 -9.52 -2.97
N PHE A 348 -19.31 -9.51 -4.17
CA PHE A 348 -19.38 -8.36 -5.08
C PHE A 348 -20.82 -7.91 -5.41
N ASP A 349 -21.86 -8.52 -4.85
CA ASP A 349 -23.26 -8.11 -5.08
C ASP A 349 -23.56 -6.64 -4.72
N PRO A 350 -23.00 -6.06 -3.63
CA PRO A 350 -23.13 -4.62 -3.34
C PRO A 350 -22.70 -3.69 -4.48
N PHE A 351 -21.80 -4.15 -5.37
CA PHE A 351 -21.28 -3.32 -6.46
C PHE A 351 -22.23 -3.20 -7.63
N GLN A 352 -23.24 -4.08 -7.79
CA GLN A 352 -24.06 -4.15 -8.99
C GLN A 352 -24.56 -2.79 -9.54
N PRO A 353 -25.02 -1.81 -8.72
CA PRO A 353 -25.44 -0.48 -9.21
C PRO A 353 -24.32 0.32 -9.89
N ARG A 354 -23.06 0.05 -9.55
CA ARG A 354 -21.85 0.76 -10.00
C ARG A 354 -21.14 0.06 -11.17
N LEU A 355 -21.52 -1.19 -11.46
CA LEU A 355 -20.91 -2.02 -12.50
C LEU A 355 -21.60 -1.82 -13.85
N THR A 356 -20.78 -1.57 -14.88
CA THR A 356 -21.23 -1.59 -16.28
C THR A 356 -21.43 -3.03 -16.78
N ARG A 357 -20.61 -3.97 -16.25
CA ARG A 357 -20.72 -5.40 -16.54
C ARG A 357 -20.50 -6.20 -15.27
N TYR A 358 -21.43 -7.11 -14.98
CA TYR A 358 -21.35 -8.07 -13.90
C TYR A 358 -21.70 -9.47 -14.40
N GLY A 359 -20.98 -10.49 -13.92
CA GLY A 359 -21.31 -11.89 -14.13
C GLY A 359 -20.78 -12.74 -12.98
N MET A 360 -21.64 -13.56 -12.40
CA MET A 360 -21.31 -14.48 -11.31
C MET A 360 -21.90 -15.85 -11.61
N GLY A 361 -21.11 -16.90 -11.42
CA GLY A 361 -21.52 -18.29 -11.59
C GLY A 361 -20.39 -19.19 -12.07
N MET A 362 -20.66 -20.50 -12.07
CA MET A 362 -19.73 -21.55 -12.53
C MET A 362 -20.08 -22.08 -13.94
N ASP A 363 -20.99 -21.41 -14.67
CA ASP A 363 -21.46 -21.88 -15.98
C ASP A 363 -20.64 -21.31 -17.16
N ASP A 364 -20.77 -21.97 -18.32
CA ASP A 364 -20.15 -21.55 -19.57
C ASP A 364 -20.49 -20.09 -19.96
N ARG A 365 -21.63 -19.54 -19.52
CA ARG A 365 -22.07 -18.19 -19.89
C ARG A 365 -21.23 -17.12 -19.21
N VAL A 366 -20.86 -17.33 -17.94
CA VAL A 366 -19.99 -16.40 -17.20
C VAL A 366 -18.56 -16.46 -17.76
N ALA A 367 -18.07 -17.65 -18.11
CA ALA A 367 -16.78 -17.82 -18.77
C ALA A 367 -16.74 -17.19 -20.18
N GLU A 368 -17.81 -17.35 -20.96
CA GLU A 368 -18.01 -16.69 -22.25
C GLU A 368 -18.02 -15.16 -22.10
N ALA A 369 -18.84 -14.63 -21.18
CA ALA A 369 -18.98 -13.20 -20.96
C ALA A 369 -17.67 -12.54 -20.51
N ALA A 370 -16.89 -13.18 -19.62
CA ALA A 370 -15.57 -12.69 -19.23
C ALA A 370 -14.56 -12.76 -20.38
N THR A 371 -14.63 -13.80 -21.23
CA THR A 371 -13.77 -13.93 -22.41
C THR A 371 -14.09 -12.88 -23.47
N GLN A 372 -15.37 -12.61 -23.71
CA GLN A 372 -15.82 -11.53 -24.58
C GLN A 372 -15.43 -10.16 -24.01
N ALA A 373 -15.52 -9.96 -22.70
CA ALA A 373 -15.04 -8.74 -22.05
C ALA A 373 -13.53 -8.53 -22.29
N LEU A 374 -12.69 -9.56 -22.16
CA LEU A 374 -11.27 -9.46 -22.50
C LEU A 374 -11.03 -9.14 -24.00
N ALA A 375 -11.90 -9.58 -24.91
CA ALA A 375 -11.83 -9.22 -26.32
C ALA A 375 -12.26 -7.76 -26.59
N ASP A 376 -13.32 -7.31 -25.92
CA ASP A 376 -13.82 -5.93 -25.99
C ASP A 376 -12.80 -4.94 -25.43
N LEU A 377 -12.12 -5.27 -24.34
CA LEU A 377 -11.02 -4.46 -23.79
C LEU A 377 -9.85 -4.37 -24.77
N LEU A 378 -9.53 -5.43 -25.51
CA LEU A 378 -8.45 -5.40 -26.49
C LEU A 378 -8.81 -4.50 -27.67
N THR A 379 -10.07 -4.54 -28.10
CA THR A 379 -10.62 -3.67 -29.16
C THR A 379 -10.66 -2.21 -28.70
N ASP A 380 -11.10 -1.97 -27.46
CA ASP A 380 -11.11 -0.63 -26.85
C ASP A 380 -9.68 -0.07 -26.69
N MET A 381 -8.72 -0.90 -26.30
CA MET A 381 -7.30 -0.54 -26.21
C MET A 381 -6.76 -0.01 -27.55
N GLU A 382 -7.16 -0.61 -28.67
CA GLU A 382 -6.78 -0.14 -30.01
C GLU A 382 -7.48 1.16 -30.40
N ARG A 383 -8.79 1.32 -30.07
CA ARG A 383 -9.53 2.59 -30.21
C ARG A 383 -8.84 3.72 -29.44
N ARG A 384 -8.60 3.53 -28.14
CA ARG A 384 -7.91 4.48 -27.26
C ARG A 384 -6.53 4.88 -27.79
N GLY A 385 -5.82 3.95 -28.43
CA GLY A 385 -4.54 4.22 -29.09
C GLY A 385 -4.61 5.16 -30.29
N LYS A 386 -5.67 5.06 -31.11
CA LYS A 386 -5.92 6.01 -32.21
C LYS A 386 -6.23 7.41 -31.65
N ILE A 387 -7.16 7.49 -30.69
CA ILE A 387 -7.59 8.74 -30.05
C ILE A 387 -6.40 9.48 -29.41
N LEU A 388 -5.49 8.78 -28.72
CA LEU A 388 -4.25 9.37 -28.18
C LEU A 388 -3.30 9.91 -29.27
N GLY A 389 -3.22 9.23 -30.42
CA GLY A 389 -2.42 9.66 -31.57
C GLY A 389 -2.98 10.88 -32.31
N GLU A 390 -4.28 11.13 -32.16
CA GLU A 390 -5.02 12.29 -32.68
C GLU A 390 -4.95 13.51 -31.74
N GLN A 391 -4.66 13.32 -30.44
CA GLN A 391 -4.55 14.44 -29.51
C GLN A 391 -3.33 15.34 -29.80
N PRO A 392 -3.43 16.66 -29.57
CA PRO A 392 -2.30 17.58 -29.66
C PRO A 392 -1.09 17.11 -28.84
N GLY A 393 0.08 17.09 -29.46
CA GLY A 393 1.32 16.60 -28.84
C GLY A 393 1.49 15.07 -28.79
N ARG A 394 0.52 14.29 -29.28
CA ARG A 394 0.55 12.81 -29.34
C ARG A 394 0.98 12.15 -28.01
N PRO A 395 0.24 12.41 -26.91
CA PRO A 395 0.56 11.91 -25.57
C PRO A 395 0.79 10.39 -25.56
N PRO A 396 1.91 9.90 -24.98
CA PRO A 396 2.28 8.48 -25.06
C PRO A 396 1.41 7.56 -24.18
N LYS A 397 0.62 8.15 -23.26
CA LYS A 397 -0.31 7.47 -22.36
C LYS A 397 -1.51 8.36 -22.05
N VAL A 398 -2.61 7.73 -21.61
CA VAL A 398 -3.72 8.42 -20.95
C VAL A 398 -3.20 9.16 -19.70
N SER A 399 -3.78 10.33 -19.45
CA SER A 399 -3.58 11.15 -18.24
C SER A 399 -4.94 11.59 -17.70
N ARG A 400 -5.01 11.97 -16.42
CA ARG A 400 -6.20 12.52 -15.75
C ARG A 400 -6.97 13.50 -16.65
N LYS A 401 -6.28 14.56 -17.11
CA LYS A 401 -6.79 15.60 -18.03
C LYS A 401 -7.42 15.08 -19.35
N LEU A 402 -7.02 13.91 -19.83
CA LEU A 402 -7.61 13.28 -21.03
C LEU A 402 -8.78 12.35 -20.66
N ALA A 403 -8.66 11.64 -19.54
CA ALA A 403 -9.70 10.79 -18.97
C ALA A 403 -10.94 11.58 -18.51
N ASP A 404 -10.75 12.83 -18.08
CA ASP A 404 -11.83 13.72 -17.62
C ASP A 404 -12.77 14.15 -18.76
N LYS A 405 -12.32 14.08 -20.02
CA LYS A 405 -13.09 14.47 -21.21
C LYS A 405 -13.97 13.30 -21.67
N PRO A 406 -15.30 13.31 -21.45
CA PRO A 406 -16.13 12.13 -21.72
C PRO A 406 -16.13 11.73 -23.20
N GLY A 407 -16.18 12.72 -24.10
CA GLY A 407 -16.17 12.51 -25.55
C GLY A 407 -14.90 11.87 -26.14
N LEU A 408 -13.82 11.71 -25.35
CA LEU A 408 -12.65 10.94 -25.78
C LEU A 408 -12.73 9.46 -25.38
N GLY A 409 -13.62 9.08 -24.45
CA GLY A 409 -13.72 7.71 -23.92
C GLY A 409 -12.41 7.15 -23.36
N LEU A 410 -11.51 8.02 -22.87
CA LEU A 410 -10.21 7.66 -22.30
C LEU A 410 -10.26 7.51 -20.76
N HIS A 411 -11.45 7.39 -20.19
CA HIS A 411 -11.67 7.22 -18.76
C HIS A 411 -11.06 5.92 -18.21
N PRO A 412 -10.73 5.84 -16.90
CA PRO A 412 -10.24 4.61 -16.29
C PRO A 412 -11.20 3.44 -16.51
N LEU A 413 -10.68 2.26 -16.85
CA LEU A 413 -11.46 1.03 -16.91
C LEU A 413 -10.76 -0.05 -16.07
N VAL A 414 -11.42 -0.48 -15.00
CA VAL A 414 -10.94 -1.54 -14.11
C VAL A 414 -11.81 -2.78 -14.28
N CYS A 415 -11.20 -3.90 -14.67
CA CYS A 415 -11.85 -5.19 -14.85
C CYS A 415 -11.34 -6.19 -13.82
N GLY A 416 -12.20 -6.55 -12.86
CA GLY A 416 -11.94 -7.59 -11.87
C GLY A 416 -12.39 -8.96 -12.37
N ILE A 417 -11.53 -9.97 -12.22
CA ILE A 417 -11.89 -11.38 -12.44
C ILE A 417 -11.49 -12.16 -11.18
N ASP A 418 -12.47 -12.49 -10.34
CA ASP A 418 -12.26 -13.39 -9.21
C ASP A 418 -12.34 -14.86 -9.64
N GLU A 419 -11.54 -15.69 -8.98
CA GLU A 419 -11.20 -17.05 -9.37
C GLU A 419 -10.81 -17.20 -10.85
N CYS A 420 -9.99 -16.27 -11.35
CA CYS A 420 -9.50 -16.26 -12.74
C CYS A 420 -8.82 -17.57 -13.21
N HIS A 421 -8.41 -18.44 -12.28
CA HIS A 421 -7.91 -19.77 -12.62
C HIS A 421 -8.97 -20.67 -13.25
N GLU A 422 -10.20 -20.65 -12.75
CA GLU A 422 -11.33 -21.38 -13.34
C GLU A 422 -11.61 -20.89 -14.76
N LEU A 423 -11.56 -19.57 -14.99
CA LEU A 423 -11.65 -19.00 -16.35
C LEU A 423 -10.54 -19.54 -17.26
N PHE A 424 -9.27 -19.53 -16.82
CA PHE A 424 -8.15 -19.98 -17.66
C PHE A 424 -8.11 -21.51 -17.87
N GLN A 425 -8.67 -22.28 -16.95
CA GLN A 425 -8.78 -23.74 -17.04
C GLN A 425 -10.07 -24.22 -17.75
N HIS A 426 -11.04 -23.33 -17.98
CA HIS A 426 -12.29 -23.64 -18.67
C HIS A 426 -12.05 -24.32 -20.04
N PRO A 427 -12.64 -25.50 -20.33
CA PRO A 427 -12.33 -26.28 -21.53
C PRO A 427 -12.50 -25.52 -22.85
N THR A 428 -13.63 -24.82 -23.01
CA THR A 428 -13.97 -24.05 -24.22
C THR A 428 -13.22 -22.72 -24.29
N PHE A 429 -13.34 -21.88 -23.25
CA PHE A 429 -12.94 -20.48 -23.31
C PHE A 429 -11.53 -20.19 -22.78
N GLY A 430 -10.98 -21.02 -21.90
CA GLY A 430 -9.80 -20.65 -21.09
C GLY A 430 -8.53 -20.38 -21.87
N LYS A 431 -8.29 -21.14 -22.95
CA LYS A 431 -7.18 -20.86 -23.89
C LYS A 431 -7.32 -19.49 -24.56
N LYS A 432 -8.55 -19.04 -24.87
CA LYS A 432 -8.79 -17.74 -25.49
C LYS A 432 -8.71 -16.61 -24.46
N ALA A 433 -9.30 -16.79 -23.28
CA ALA A 433 -9.18 -15.85 -22.16
C ALA A 433 -7.71 -15.60 -21.78
N ALA A 434 -6.90 -16.66 -21.67
CA ALA A 434 -5.48 -16.56 -21.39
C ALA A 434 -4.71 -15.77 -22.47
N GLU A 435 -5.00 -16.02 -23.75
CA GLU A 435 -4.39 -15.27 -24.86
C GLU A 435 -4.71 -13.76 -24.78
N LEU A 436 -5.99 -13.43 -24.56
CA LEU A 436 -6.46 -12.04 -24.48
C LEU A 436 -5.90 -11.32 -23.25
N ALA A 437 -5.93 -11.96 -22.08
CA ALA A 437 -5.36 -11.42 -20.84
C ALA A 437 -3.85 -11.12 -20.99
N VAL A 438 -3.07 -12.02 -21.59
CA VAL A 438 -1.63 -11.77 -21.86
C VAL A 438 -1.41 -10.60 -22.81
N ARG A 439 -2.24 -10.46 -23.86
CA ARG A 439 -2.17 -9.32 -24.79
C ARG A 439 -2.49 -7.99 -24.08
N LEU A 440 -3.51 -7.98 -23.23
CA LEU A 440 -3.90 -6.82 -22.42
C LEU A 440 -2.83 -6.45 -21.40
N ILE A 441 -2.33 -7.40 -20.60
CA ILE A 441 -1.31 -7.13 -19.58
C ILE A 441 -0.06 -6.49 -20.19
N LYS A 442 0.39 -6.97 -21.36
CA LYS A 442 1.56 -6.45 -22.07
C LYS A 442 1.38 -5.08 -22.73
N ARG A 443 0.15 -4.60 -22.94
CA ARG A 443 -0.14 -3.43 -23.80
C ARG A 443 -1.06 -2.37 -23.19
N GLY A 444 -1.96 -2.77 -22.29
CA GLY A 444 -3.04 -1.96 -21.69
C GLY A 444 -2.55 -0.82 -20.81
N ARG A 445 -1.36 -0.95 -20.20
CA ARG A 445 -0.73 0.01 -19.27
C ARG A 445 -0.89 1.49 -19.67
N LYS A 446 -0.66 1.83 -20.94
CA LYS A 446 -0.71 3.23 -21.39
C LYS A 446 -2.11 3.75 -21.74
N TYR A 447 -3.14 2.89 -21.72
CA TYR A 447 -4.49 3.19 -22.20
C TYR A 447 -5.53 3.35 -21.08
N GLY A 448 -5.11 3.31 -19.81
CA GLY A 448 -6.03 3.43 -18.67
C GLY A 448 -6.92 2.20 -18.47
N ILE A 449 -6.49 1.04 -18.97
CA ILE A 449 -7.17 -0.26 -18.77
C ILE A 449 -6.35 -1.08 -17.77
N THR A 450 -7.01 -1.60 -16.75
CA THR A 450 -6.41 -2.30 -15.61
C THR A 450 -7.15 -3.61 -15.36
N LEU A 451 -6.42 -4.73 -15.40
CA LEU A 451 -6.94 -6.04 -14.99
C LEU A 451 -6.57 -6.33 -13.53
N LEU A 452 -7.55 -6.74 -12.74
CA LEU A 452 -7.38 -7.27 -11.39
C LEU A 452 -7.76 -8.76 -11.40
N LEU A 453 -6.77 -9.64 -11.37
CA LEU A 453 -6.95 -11.09 -11.42
C LEU A 453 -6.77 -11.67 -10.01
N ALA A 454 -7.74 -12.44 -9.51
CA ALA A 454 -7.64 -13.08 -8.20
C ALA A 454 -7.80 -14.61 -8.26
N THR A 455 -7.06 -15.34 -7.43
CA THR A 455 -7.06 -16.82 -7.42
C THR A 455 -6.71 -17.43 -6.06
N GLN A 456 -7.50 -18.40 -5.59
CA GLN A 456 -7.14 -19.21 -4.41
C GLN A 456 -6.12 -20.30 -4.69
N SER A 457 -5.95 -20.69 -5.95
CA SER A 457 -5.10 -21.79 -6.40
C SER A 457 -4.03 -21.30 -7.39
N PRO A 458 -2.91 -20.72 -6.92
CA PRO A 458 -1.77 -20.31 -7.75
C PRO A 458 -0.83 -21.51 -8.05
N THR A 459 -1.36 -22.58 -8.66
CA THR A 459 -0.52 -23.69 -9.13
C THR A 459 0.11 -23.35 -10.49
N LYS A 460 1.19 -24.05 -10.85
CA LYS A 460 1.94 -23.85 -12.10
C LYS A 460 1.06 -23.90 -13.37
N ASP A 461 -0.01 -24.67 -13.33
CA ASP A 461 -0.84 -25.01 -14.48
C ASP A 461 -2.24 -24.33 -14.42
N SER A 462 -2.51 -23.51 -13.40
CA SER A 462 -3.77 -22.80 -13.21
C SER A 462 -3.73 -21.33 -13.65
N ILE A 463 -2.57 -20.67 -13.53
CA ILE A 463 -2.33 -19.32 -14.07
C ILE A 463 -1.32 -19.42 -15.21
N PRO A 464 -1.62 -18.88 -16.41
CA PRO A 464 -0.68 -18.90 -17.53
C PRO A 464 0.63 -18.21 -17.16
N ARG A 465 1.78 -18.86 -17.41
CA ARG A 465 3.12 -18.32 -17.08
C ARG A 465 3.37 -16.92 -17.61
N GLU A 466 2.82 -16.59 -18.78
CA GLU A 466 2.94 -15.25 -19.38
C GLU A 466 2.05 -14.20 -18.70
N VAL A 467 1.02 -14.58 -17.93
CA VAL A 467 0.32 -13.66 -17.01
C VAL A 467 1.27 -13.31 -15.86
N THR A 468 1.73 -14.30 -15.09
CA THR A 468 2.68 -14.11 -13.96
C THR A 468 3.92 -13.32 -14.36
N ARG A 469 4.51 -13.59 -15.54
CA ARG A 469 5.75 -12.93 -15.98
C ARG A 469 5.58 -11.45 -16.33
N ASN A 470 4.39 -11.02 -16.76
CA ASN A 470 4.16 -9.67 -17.26
C ASN A 470 3.24 -8.83 -16.35
N ILE A 471 2.76 -9.40 -15.24
CA ILE A 471 1.97 -8.69 -14.24
C ILE A 471 2.82 -7.59 -13.59
N GLY A 472 2.21 -6.41 -13.35
CA GLY A 472 2.92 -5.28 -12.74
C GLY A 472 2.95 -5.39 -11.23
N CYS A 473 1.81 -5.74 -10.64
CA CYS A 473 1.62 -5.90 -9.21
C CYS A 473 1.29 -7.36 -8.90
N GLY A 474 2.10 -8.00 -8.04
CA GLY A 474 1.85 -9.35 -7.55
C GLY A 474 1.57 -9.31 -6.06
N VAL A 475 0.49 -9.94 -5.60
CA VAL A 475 0.08 -9.98 -4.20
C VAL A 475 -0.13 -11.43 -3.76
N ALA A 476 0.63 -11.85 -2.74
CA ALA A 476 0.55 -13.16 -2.13
C ALA A 476 0.22 -13.06 -0.64
N PHE A 477 -0.99 -13.48 -0.28
CA PHE A 477 -1.33 -13.91 1.08
C PHE A 477 -0.65 -15.26 1.39
N SER A 478 -0.88 -15.83 2.59
CA SER A 478 -0.31 -17.13 2.97
C SER A 478 -0.51 -18.20 1.88
N VAL A 479 0.61 -18.73 1.37
CA VAL A 479 0.68 -19.78 0.34
C VAL A 479 1.33 -21.05 0.89
N ALA A 480 1.11 -22.18 0.23
CA ALA A 480 1.59 -23.48 0.70
C ALA A 480 3.10 -23.72 0.44
N ASP A 481 3.61 -23.25 -0.68
CA ASP A 481 4.93 -23.63 -1.19
C ASP A 481 5.58 -22.54 -2.05
N GLN A 482 6.83 -22.80 -2.47
CA GLN A 482 7.63 -21.92 -3.32
C GLN A 482 7.02 -21.71 -4.72
N VAL A 483 6.34 -22.70 -5.30
CA VAL A 483 5.77 -22.60 -6.66
C VAL A 483 4.60 -21.63 -6.65
N ALA A 484 3.75 -21.71 -5.62
CA ALA A 484 2.68 -20.74 -5.37
C ALA A 484 3.20 -19.32 -5.10
N ASN A 485 4.29 -19.20 -4.32
CA ASN A 485 4.94 -17.91 -4.06
C ASN A 485 5.43 -17.23 -5.34
N ASP A 486 6.24 -17.94 -6.13
CA ASP A 486 6.83 -17.42 -7.36
C ASP A 486 5.80 -17.30 -8.50
N GLY A 487 4.69 -18.05 -8.43
CA GLY A 487 3.54 -17.95 -9.33
C GLY A 487 2.72 -16.66 -9.16
N LEU A 488 2.77 -16.05 -7.97
CA LEU A 488 2.10 -14.78 -7.66
C LEU A 488 3.06 -13.57 -7.67
N LEU A 489 4.26 -13.72 -7.13
CA LEU A 489 5.22 -12.62 -6.93
C LEU A 489 6.26 -12.51 -8.07
N GLY A 490 6.33 -13.51 -8.95
CA GLY A 490 7.32 -13.61 -10.01
C GLY A 490 8.43 -14.63 -9.71
N SER A 491 9.04 -15.16 -10.76
CA SER A 491 10.03 -16.25 -10.65
C SER A 491 11.29 -15.84 -9.89
N GLY A 492 11.74 -16.68 -8.95
CA GLY A 492 12.95 -16.47 -8.16
C GLY A 492 12.77 -15.67 -6.88
N LYS A 493 11.58 -15.10 -6.62
CA LYS A 493 11.30 -14.27 -5.44
C LYS A 493 11.49 -15.02 -4.13
N TYR A 494 11.06 -16.29 -4.05
CA TYR A 494 11.27 -17.15 -2.88
C TYR A 494 12.75 -17.36 -2.55
N ALA A 495 13.58 -17.54 -3.58
CA ALA A 495 15.03 -17.70 -3.46
C ALA A 495 15.68 -16.38 -3.00
N ALA A 496 15.18 -15.23 -3.50
CA ALA A 496 15.54 -13.88 -3.06
C ALA A 496 14.99 -13.51 -1.66
N GLY A 497 14.40 -14.44 -0.91
CA GLY A 497 13.90 -14.21 0.45
C GLY A 497 12.50 -13.58 0.55
N ILE A 498 11.85 -13.28 -0.58
CA ILE A 498 10.52 -12.69 -0.66
C ILE A 498 9.49 -13.83 -0.62
N ARG A 499 8.99 -14.10 0.59
CA ARG A 499 8.32 -15.37 0.95
C ARG A 499 6.99 -15.16 1.67
N ALA A 500 5.89 -15.29 0.94
CA ALA A 500 4.54 -15.38 1.49
C ALA A 500 4.25 -16.75 2.16
N THR A 501 5.13 -17.74 1.98
CA THR A 501 5.09 -19.03 2.72
C THR A 501 5.37 -18.88 4.22
N GLU A 502 5.99 -17.78 4.64
CA GLU A 502 6.27 -17.50 6.06
C GLU A 502 5.06 -16.87 6.78
N LEU A 503 4.00 -16.49 6.04
CA LEU A 503 2.73 -16.01 6.60
C LEU A 503 1.90 -17.17 7.15
N ARG A 504 1.47 -17.06 8.40
CA ARG A 504 0.73 -18.10 9.12
C ARG A 504 -0.75 -18.01 8.78
N MET A 505 -1.32 -19.14 8.36
CA MET A 505 -2.76 -19.27 8.13
C MET A 505 -3.56 -18.89 9.39
N ASN A 506 -4.70 -18.22 9.20
CA ASN A 506 -5.59 -17.63 10.21
C ASN A 506 -4.97 -16.54 11.11
N THR A 507 -3.70 -16.64 11.50
CA THR A 507 -3.02 -15.67 12.38
C THR A 507 -2.67 -14.38 11.63
N ASP A 508 -2.10 -14.50 10.43
CA ASP A 508 -1.67 -13.36 9.61
C ASP A 508 -2.73 -13.06 8.51
N ARG A 509 -4.02 -13.23 8.84
CA ARG A 509 -5.15 -12.95 7.95
C ARG A 509 -5.21 -11.44 7.65
N GLY A 510 -5.43 -11.08 6.38
CA GLY A 510 -5.35 -9.69 5.91
C GLY A 510 -3.91 -9.19 5.69
N THR A 511 -2.88 -9.96 6.02
CA THR A 511 -1.49 -9.60 5.70
C THR A 511 -1.03 -10.31 4.43
N CYS A 512 -0.41 -9.58 3.51
CA CYS A 512 0.16 -10.11 2.28
C CYS A 512 1.57 -9.59 2.01
N VAL A 513 2.34 -10.34 1.22
CA VAL A 513 3.55 -9.86 0.55
C VAL A 513 3.13 -9.32 -0.81
N ALA A 514 3.53 -8.10 -1.14
CA ALA A 514 3.22 -7.46 -2.42
C ALA A 514 4.51 -7.05 -3.15
N VAL A 515 4.50 -7.07 -4.49
CA VAL A 515 5.58 -6.56 -5.35
C VAL A 515 5.01 -5.59 -6.36
N GLY A 516 5.77 -4.54 -6.72
CA GLY A 516 5.36 -3.54 -7.71
C GLY A 516 4.20 -2.64 -7.29
N ILE A 517 3.91 -2.58 -5.98
CA ILE A 517 2.91 -1.67 -5.38
C ILE A 517 3.52 -0.31 -5.00
N THR A 518 4.80 -0.30 -4.65
CA THR A 518 5.67 0.86 -4.39
C THR A 518 6.96 0.69 -5.21
N ASP A 519 7.88 1.66 -5.13
CA ASP A 519 9.22 1.54 -5.74
C ASP A 519 10.14 0.53 -5.00
N GLU A 520 9.71 0.02 -3.85
CA GLU A 520 10.43 -1.01 -3.09
C GLU A 520 10.39 -2.39 -3.77
N THR A 521 11.41 -3.22 -3.50
CA THR A 521 11.55 -4.54 -4.14
C THR A 521 10.38 -5.48 -3.80
N PHE A 522 9.81 -5.31 -2.61
CA PHE A 522 8.55 -5.89 -2.13
C PHE A 522 8.08 -5.10 -0.89
N GLU A 523 6.80 -5.18 -0.59
CA GLU A 523 6.17 -4.69 0.63
C GLU A 523 5.59 -5.84 1.44
N LEU A 524 5.49 -5.67 2.75
CA LEU A 524 4.53 -6.43 3.56
C LEU A 524 3.39 -5.50 3.94
N VAL A 525 2.20 -5.82 3.46
CA VAL A 525 1.02 -4.97 3.58
C VAL A 525 0.00 -5.64 4.50
N ARG A 526 -0.40 -4.94 5.56
CA ARG A 526 -1.64 -5.22 6.30
C ARG A 526 -2.76 -4.55 5.51
N THR A 527 -3.59 -5.29 4.79
CA THR A 527 -4.66 -4.70 3.97
C THR A 527 -5.77 -4.12 4.84
N PHE A 528 -6.41 -3.05 4.37
CA PHE A 528 -7.63 -2.54 5.01
C PHE A 528 -8.77 -3.54 4.89
N TYR A 529 -9.64 -3.56 5.89
CA TYR A 529 -10.81 -4.43 5.94
C TYR A 529 -12.08 -3.59 6.00
N VAL A 530 -12.94 -3.75 4.99
CA VAL A 530 -14.32 -3.24 5.01
C VAL A 530 -15.22 -4.46 5.18
N ALA A 531 -16.05 -4.48 6.22
CA ALA A 531 -16.80 -5.67 6.58
C ALA A 531 -17.94 -5.94 5.60
N PHE A 532 -18.08 -7.21 5.22
CA PHE A 532 -19.19 -7.75 4.46
C PHE A 532 -19.30 -9.22 4.87
N GLU A 533 -20.16 -9.48 5.84
CA GLU A 533 -20.36 -10.75 6.53
C GLU A 533 -21.85 -10.91 6.88
N ASP A 534 -22.25 -12.05 7.44
CA ASP A 534 -23.66 -12.26 7.83
C ASP A 534 -24.14 -11.18 8.83
N GLY A 535 -25.14 -10.40 8.43
CA GLY A 535 -25.68 -9.28 9.20
C GLY A 535 -24.83 -7.99 9.23
N ILE A 536 -23.72 -7.90 8.49
CA ILE A 536 -22.85 -6.70 8.45
C ILE A 536 -22.50 -6.37 6.99
N ASP A 537 -22.86 -5.18 6.53
CA ASP A 537 -22.54 -4.68 5.18
C ASP A 537 -22.09 -3.21 5.24
N ASP A 538 -20.78 -3.01 5.35
CA ASP A 538 -20.14 -1.70 5.28
C ASP A 538 -19.79 -1.31 3.82
N VAL A 539 -20.00 -2.20 2.85
CA VAL A 539 -19.64 -2.01 1.43
C VAL A 539 -20.75 -1.28 0.68
N THR A 540 -22.01 -1.66 0.87
CA THR A 540 -23.17 -1.00 0.24
C THR A 540 -23.22 0.51 0.51
N PRO A 541 -22.97 1.04 1.72
CA PRO A 541 -22.89 2.49 1.97
C PRO A 541 -21.83 3.20 1.10
N ILE A 542 -20.66 2.58 0.90
CA ILE A 542 -19.58 3.12 0.05
C ILE A 542 -20.02 3.14 -1.42
N ILE A 543 -20.71 2.10 -1.89
CA ILE A 543 -21.23 2.05 -3.27
C ILE A 543 -22.37 3.07 -3.47
N ILE A 544 -23.26 3.26 -2.50
CA ILE A 544 -24.29 4.32 -2.55
C ILE A 544 -23.62 5.69 -2.67
N ARG A 545 -22.57 5.97 -1.88
CA ARG A 545 -21.78 7.20 -2.02
C ARG A 545 -21.15 7.31 -3.41
N ALA A 546 -20.50 6.26 -3.91
CA ALA A 546 -19.92 6.24 -5.26
C ALA A 546 -20.95 6.59 -6.36
N MET A 547 -22.19 6.12 -6.23
CA MET A 547 -23.29 6.45 -7.16
C MET A 547 -23.74 7.91 -7.04
N ALA A 548 -23.80 8.46 -5.82
CA ALA A 548 -24.08 9.89 -5.61
C ALA A 548 -23.00 10.77 -6.27
N LEU A 549 -21.72 10.42 -6.13
CA LEU A 549 -20.61 11.16 -6.76
C LEU A 549 -20.68 11.13 -8.29
N ILE A 550 -21.12 10.02 -8.89
CA ILE A 550 -21.37 9.92 -10.35
C ILE A 550 -22.48 10.88 -10.78
N GLN A 551 -23.58 10.92 -10.02
CA GLN A 551 -24.72 11.80 -10.30
C GLN A 551 -24.32 13.28 -10.15
N GLU A 552 -23.56 13.64 -9.11
CA GLU A 552 -23.01 14.98 -8.91
C GLU A 552 -22.06 15.40 -10.04
N ALA A 553 -21.27 14.46 -10.57
CA ALA A 553 -20.41 14.68 -11.74
C ALA A 553 -21.17 14.76 -13.08
N GLY A 554 -22.51 14.67 -13.07
CA GLY A 554 -23.34 14.66 -14.27
C GLY A 554 -23.15 13.42 -15.16
N ARG A 555 -22.60 12.34 -14.60
CA ARG A 555 -22.34 11.07 -15.29
C ARG A 555 -23.44 10.06 -14.96
N HIS A 556 -23.48 8.97 -15.72
CA HIS A 556 -24.38 7.84 -15.48
C HIS A 556 -23.60 6.54 -15.72
N VAL A 557 -23.97 5.49 -14.99
CA VAL A 557 -23.47 4.13 -15.27
C VAL A 557 -24.34 3.57 -16.39
N GLU A 558 -23.71 3.27 -17.53
CA GLU A 558 -24.35 2.52 -18.61
C GLU A 558 -24.51 1.05 -18.20
N SER A 559 -25.44 0.74 -17.29
CA SER A 559 -25.75 -0.65 -16.94
C SER A 559 -26.48 -1.34 -18.08
N GLY A 560 -25.70 -2.05 -18.88
CA GLY A 560 -26.18 -2.93 -19.93
C GLY A 560 -25.00 -3.69 -20.53
N THR A 561 -25.31 -4.79 -21.21
CA THR A 561 -24.41 -5.25 -22.27
C THR A 561 -24.16 -4.04 -23.15
N ARG A 562 -22.94 -3.47 -23.19
CA ARG A 562 -22.55 -2.61 -24.32
C ARG A 562 -23.07 -3.36 -25.55
N PRO A 563 -23.76 -2.71 -26.51
CA PRO A 563 -23.99 -3.36 -27.80
C PRO A 563 -22.65 -3.99 -28.20
N GLN A 564 -22.69 -5.22 -28.72
CA GLN A 564 -21.48 -5.87 -29.23
C GLN A 564 -20.69 -4.81 -29.99
N ILE A 565 -19.36 -4.82 -29.87
CA ILE A 565 -18.54 -3.90 -30.67
C ILE A 565 -18.62 -4.41 -32.13
N GLU A 566 -19.79 -4.21 -32.76
CA GLU A 566 -19.96 -3.94 -34.18
C GLU A 566 -18.81 -3.03 -34.55
N ALA A 567 -17.99 -3.49 -35.50
CA ALA A 567 -16.61 -3.08 -35.67
C ALA A 567 -16.48 -1.59 -36.03
N ALA A 568 -16.56 -0.75 -35.00
CA ALA A 568 -17.20 0.56 -35.06
C ALA A 568 -18.62 0.47 -35.66
N ALA A 569 -19.66 0.79 -34.87
CA ALA A 569 -20.74 1.60 -35.43
C ALA A 569 -20.03 2.78 -36.13
N PRO A 570 -20.18 2.95 -37.46
CA PRO A 570 -19.32 3.86 -38.19
C PRO A 570 -19.40 5.21 -37.51
N VAL A 571 -18.24 5.85 -37.30
CA VAL A 571 -18.21 7.28 -37.02
C VAL A 571 -19.13 7.88 -38.07
N VAL A 572 -20.24 8.49 -37.64
CA VAL A 572 -21.16 9.16 -38.56
C VAL A 572 -20.42 10.41 -39.01
N VAL A 573 -19.52 10.20 -39.97
CA VAL A 573 -18.92 11.23 -40.78
C VAL A 573 -20.12 11.97 -41.34
N ALA A 574 -20.27 13.23 -40.93
CA ALA A 574 -21.40 14.04 -41.36
C ALA A 574 -21.51 13.92 -42.88
N ASP A 575 -22.66 13.50 -43.38
CA ASP A 575 -22.87 13.38 -44.82
C ASP A 575 -22.99 14.79 -45.38
N HIS A 576 -21.84 15.41 -45.64
CA HIS A 576 -21.75 16.80 -46.06
C HIS A 576 -22.65 17.08 -47.27
N LEU A 577 -22.89 16.08 -48.14
CA LEU A 577 -23.78 16.23 -49.29
C LEU A 577 -25.27 16.23 -48.89
N ALA A 578 -25.68 15.37 -47.95
CA ALA A 578 -27.05 15.35 -47.43
C ALA A 578 -27.34 16.57 -46.53
N ASP A 579 -26.38 16.98 -45.69
CA ASP A 579 -26.51 18.17 -44.86
C ASP A 579 -26.59 19.44 -45.72
N ILE A 580 -25.77 19.55 -46.77
CA ILE A 580 -25.92 20.61 -47.78
C ILE A 580 -27.30 20.55 -48.44
N ALA A 581 -27.82 19.36 -48.77
CA ALA A 581 -29.15 19.22 -49.36
C ALA A 581 -30.26 19.70 -48.40
N ALA A 582 -30.17 19.34 -47.12
CA ALA A 582 -31.12 19.73 -46.08
C ALA A 582 -31.17 21.25 -45.89
N VAL A 583 -30.01 21.92 -45.75
CA VAL A 583 -29.96 23.38 -45.52
C VAL A 583 -30.33 24.23 -46.74
N LEU A 584 -30.44 23.62 -47.93
CA LEU A 584 -30.98 24.31 -49.10
C LEU A 584 -32.50 24.50 -49.02
N ASP A 585 -33.21 23.76 -48.16
CA ASP A 585 -34.63 23.99 -47.81
C ASP A 585 -35.56 24.16 -49.05
N GLY A 586 -35.34 23.33 -50.07
CA GLY A 586 -36.08 23.38 -51.34
C GLY A 586 -35.80 24.60 -52.24
N GLU A 587 -34.95 25.55 -51.84
CA GLU A 587 -34.62 26.72 -52.64
C GLU A 587 -33.80 26.35 -53.88
N ALA A 588 -34.23 26.81 -55.06
CA ALA A 588 -33.57 26.50 -56.34
C ALA A 588 -32.08 26.90 -56.41
N ARG A 589 -31.67 27.92 -55.64
CA ARG A 589 -30.27 28.32 -55.41
C ARG A 589 -30.13 29.14 -54.13
N VAL A 590 -29.09 28.87 -53.34
CA VAL A 590 -28.79 29.59 -52.09
C VAL A 590 -27.37 30.15 -52.14
N ARG A 591 -27.14 31.34 -51.57
CA ARG A 591 -25.79 31.93 -51.49
C ARG A 591 -24.89 31.08 -50.60
N THR A 592 -23.63 30.88 -50.99
CA THR A 592 -22.67 30.07 -50.20
C THR A 592 -22.55 30.52 -48.75
N GLN A 593 -22.64 31.83 -48.47
CA GLN A 593 -22.58 32.37 -47.10
C GLN A 593 -23.80 31.96 -46.27
N THR A 594 -24.98 31.91 -46.88
CA THR A 594 -26.22 31.45 -46.25
C THR A 594 -26.20 29.93 -46.04
N VAL A 595 -25.63 29.17 -46.99
CA VAL A 595 -25.42 27.71 -46.82
C VAL A 595 -24.52 27.43 -45.61
N ILE A 596 -23.36 28.11 -45.49
CA ILE A 596 -22.47 27.92 -44.33
C ILE A 596 -23.15 28.33 -43.01
N ALA A 597 -23.84 29.47 -42.97
CA ALA A 597 -24.55 29.90 -41.77
C ALA A 597 -25.66 28.90 -41.34
N ARG A 598 -26.37 28.29 -42.30
CA ARG A 598 -27.35 27.25 -42.03
C ARG A 598 -26.70 25.92 -41.62
N LEU A 599 -25.57 25.52 -42.21
CA LEU A 599 -24.80 24.34 -41.79
C LEU A 599 -24.33 24.48 -40.34
N ILE A 600 -23.75 25.62 -39.96
CA ILE A 600 -23.38 25.95 -38.57
C ILE A 600 -24.60 25.86 -37.64
N SER A 601 -25.77 26.29 -38.09
CA SER A 601 -27.00 26.20 -37.29
C SER A 601 -27.58 24.78 -37.21
N TYR A 602 -27.29 23.93 -38.20
CA TYR A 602 -27.80 22.57 -38.34
C TYR A 602 -26.96 21.55 -37.55
N ASN A 603 -25.62 21.67 -37.63
CA ASN A 603 -24.67 20.91 -36.81
C ASN A 603 -23.47 21.80 -36.45
N PRO A 604 -23.53 22.53 -35.31
CA PRO A 604 -22.44 23.41 -34.88
C PRO A 604 -21.11 22.67 -34.70
N ALA A 605 -21.14 21.43 -34.19
CA ALA A 605 -19.94 20.68 -33.82
C ALA A 605 -19.04 20.30 -35.02
N GLU A 606 -19.63 20.11 -36.20
CA GLU A 606 -18.90 19.84 -37.45
C GLU A 606 -18.56 21.16 -38.19
N TYR A 607 -19.53 22.07 -38.27
CA TYR A 607 -19.49 23.16 -39.26
C TYR A 607 -19.03 24.52 -38.73
N GLU A 608 -18.87 24.72 -37.41
CA GLU A 608 -18.44 26.02 -36.82
C GLU A 608 -17.14 26.58 -37.44
N SER A 609 -16.22 25.70 -37.87
CA SER A 609 -14.94 26.08 -38.46
C SER A 609 -14.95 26.28 -39.99
N TRP A 610 -16.06 26.00 -40.68
CA TRP A 610 -16.10 25.93 -42.15
C TRP A 610 -16.03 27.30 -42.83
N ALA A 611 -15.15 27.40 -43.84
CA ALA A 611 -15.07 28.51 -44.77
C ALA A 611 -15.61 28.12 -46.18
N PHE A 612 -15.59 29.09 -47.09
CA PHE A 612 -16.00 28.88 -48.49
C PHE A 612 -15.16 27.83 -49.24
N ALA A 613 -13.91 27.61 -48.80
CA ALA A 613 -13.03 26.59 -49.34
C ALA A 613 -13.56 25.18 -49.03
N ASP A 614 -13.99 24.96 -47.78
CA ASP A 614 -14.43 23.65 -47.27
C ASP A 614 -15.77 23.23 -47.91
N LEU A 615 -16.71 24.16 -48.03
CA LEU A 615 -17.94 23.96 -48.82
C LEU A 615 -17.65 23.59 -50.29
N THR A 616 -16.58 24.13 -50.87
CA THR A 616 -16.17 23.81 -52.24
C THR A 616 -15.46 22.46 -52.32
N ALA A 617 -14.69 22.11 -51.29
CA ALA A 617 -14.03 20.82 -51.14
C ALA A 617 -15.05 19.69 -51.00
N ALA A 618 -16.08 19.84 -50.15
CA ALA A 618 -17.15 18.88 -49.95
C ALA A 618 -17.95 18.56 -51.23
N LEU A 619 -18.18 19.56 -52.10
CA LEU A 619 -18.93 19.37 -53.35
C LEU A 619 -18.08 18.82 -54.51
N THR A 620 -16.76 19.02 -54.47
CA THR A 620 -15.85 18.69 -55.60
C THR A 620 -15.79 17.18 -55.93
N PRO A 621 -15.75 16.23 -54.98
CA PRO A 621 -15.81 14.79 -55.26
C PRO A 621 -17.01 14.36 -56.11
N TYR A 622 -18.15 15.04 -55.97
CA TYR A 622 -19.38 14.78 -56.73
C TYR A 622 -19.44 15.52 -58.07
N GLY A 623 -18.32 16.13 -58.50
CA GLY A 623 -18.22 16.93 -59.70
C GLY A 623 -19.04 18.24 -59.66
N GLN A 624 -19.47 18.68 -58.48
CA GLN A 624 -20.22 19.93 -58.29
C GLN A 624 -19.31 21.02 -57.71
N ARG A 625 -19.56 22.27 -58.06
CA ARG A 625 -18.90 23.44 -57.46
C ARG A 625 -19.89 24.60 -57.38
N PRO A 626 -19.79 25.50 -56.38
CA PRO A 626 -20.59 26.72 -56.35
C PRO A 626 -20.42 27.53 -57.63
N ARG A 627 -21.52 28.08 -58.17
CA ARG A 627 -21.54 28.81 -59.44
C ARG A 627 -21.71 30.31 -59.22
N LYS A 628 -21.00 31.13 -60.01
CA LYS A 628 -21.05 32.60 -59.91
C LYS A 628 -22.25 33.14 -60.69
N VAL A 629 -23.14 33.86 -60.01
CA VAL A 629 -24.31 34.53 -60.60
C VAL A 629 -24.35 35.98 -60.12
N ARG A 630 -24.31 36.94 -61.06
CA ARG A 630 -24.32 38.40 -60.79
C ARG A 630 -23.36 38.81 -59.65
N GLY A 631 -22.11 38.34 -59.71
CA GLY A 631 -21.06 38.68 -58.76
C GLY A 631 -20.92 37.74 -57.54
N HIS A 632 -21.98 37.06 -57.12
CA HIS A 632 -21.98 36.21 -55.91
C HIS A 632 -21.94 34.70 -56.24
N MET A 633 -21.47 33.89 -55.29
CA MET A 633 -21.42 32.43 -55.41
C MET A 633 -22.69 31.79 -54.85
N TYR A 634 -23.25 30.81 -55.57
CA TYR A 634 -24.45 30.07 -55.19
C TYR A 634 -24.23 28.55 -55.28
N VAL A 635 -24.85 27.81 -54.37
CA VAL A 635 -25.09 26.37 -54.50
C VAL A 635 -26.49 26.20 -55.10
N HIS A 636 -26.65 25.27 -56.04
CA HIS A 636 -27.93 25.00 -56.71
C HIS A 636 -28.50 23.65 -56.24
N ALA A 637 -29.74 23.62 -55.78
CA ALA A 637 -30.38 22.38 -55.31
C ALA A 637 -30.42 21.29 -56.38
N ALA A 638 -30.66 21.66 -57.65
CA ALA A 638 -30.62 20.70 -58.76
C ALA A 638 -29.24 20.05 -58.97
N ASP A 639 -28.14 20.70 -58.58
CA ASP A 639 -26.79 20.15 -58.71
C ASP A 639 -26.50 19.14 -57.58
N VAL A 640 -26.96 19.46 -56.36
CA VAL A 640 -26.84 18.61 -55.17
C VAL A 640 -27.74 17.38 -55.27
N ALA A 641 -29.00 17.54 -55.69
CA ALA A 641 -29.93 16.42 -55.89
C ALA A 641 -29.43 15.42 -56.96
N ARG A 642 -28.78 15.90 -58.03
CA ARG A 642 -28.12 15.03 -59.02
C ARG A 642 -26.89 14.33 -58.48
N ALA A 643 -26.20 14.92 -57.50
CA ALA A 643 -25.07 14.27 -56.82
C ALA A 643 -25.55 13.16 -55.88
N GLN A 644 -26.61 13.39 -55.10
CA GLN A 644 -27.24 12.38 -54.24
C GLN A 644 -27.75 11.20 -55.08
N ALA A 645 -28.60 11.45 -56.09
CA ALA A 645 -29.13 10.39 -56.94
C ALA A 645 -28.06 9.54 -57.63
N ARG A 646 -26.88 10.12 -57.96
CA ARG A 646 -25.74 9.36 -58.51
C ARG A 646 -25.07 8.46 -57.47
N ARG A 647 -24.90 8.94 -56.23
CA ARG A 647 -24.37 8.16 -55.12
C ARG A 647 -25.28 6.96 -54.84
N ASP A 648 -26.57 7.20 -54.69
CA ASP A 648 -27.54 6.18 -54.32
C ASP A 648 -27.62 5.06 -55.39
N THR A 649 -27.44 5.39 -56.67
CA THR A 649 -27.33 4.39 -57.76
C THR A 649 -25.99 3.63 -57.83
N ALA A 650 -24.94 4.13 -57.17
CA ALA A 650 -23.64 3.45 -57.10
C ALA A 650 -23.64 2.41 -55.97
N ASP A 651 -24.14 2.78 -54.79
CA ASP A 651 -24.17 1.91 -53.60
C ASP A 651 -25.14 0.74 -53.78
N GLY A 652 -26.27 0.97 -54.46
CA GLY A 652 -27.27 -0.07 -54.78
C GLY A 652 -26.77 -1.24 -55.64
N ARG A 653 -25.55 -1.17 -56.21
CA ARG A 653 -24.94 -2.28 -56.97
C ARG A 653 -24.10 -3.24 -56.14
N GLN A 654 -23.81 -2.94 -54.86
CA GLN A 654 -23.01 -3.82 -53.99
C GLN A 654 -23.84 -4.65 -52.99
N SER A 655 -25.15 -4.41 -52.88
CA SER A 655 -26.01 -5.01 -51.85
C SER A 655 -26.97 -6.10 -52.34
N GLY A 656 -26.84 -6.60 -53.58
CA GLY A 656 -27.75 -7.61 -54.15
C GLY A 656 -27.01 -8.79 -54.76
N GLY A 657 -26.87 -9.88 -54.01
CA GLY A 657 -26.05 -11.02 -54.45
C GLY A 657 -26.13 -12.31 -53.62
N GLU A 658 -27.20 -12.56 -52.88
CA GLU A 658 -27.40 -13.86 -52.19
C GLU A 658 -28.90 -14.15 -51.95
N ASP A 659 -29.56 -14.80 -52.93
CA ASP A 659 -30.55 -15.86 -52.64
C ASP A 659 -30.76 -16.76 -53.88
N THR A 660 -31.30 -17.93 -53.59
CA THR A 660 -31.55 -19.14 -54.37
C THR A 660 -32.51 -18.98 -55.57
N GLY A 661 -32.29 -19.81 -56.61
CA GLY A 661 -33.16 -19.91 -57.78
C GLY A 661 -32.65 -20.92 -58.82
N GLU A 662 -33.44 -21.95 -59.11
CA GLU A 662 -33.09 -23.10 -59.96
C GLU A 662 -33.58 -22.95 -61.42
N VAL A 663 -33.27 -23.92 -62.31
CA VAL A 663 -33.87 -24.17 -63.66
C VAL A 663 -33.36 -23.29 -64.82
N PRO A 664 -33.24 -23.78 -66.10
CA PRO A 664 -32.75 -25.06 -66.64
C PRO A 664 -31.61 -24.85 -67.68
N GLY A 665 -31.06 -25.94 -68.27
CA GLY A 665 -29.98 -25.85 -69.29
C GLY A 665 -30.41 -25.91 -70.76
N THR A 666 -29.55 -25.40 -71.66
CA THR A 666 -29.62 -25.61 -73.13
C THR A 666 -28.25 -25.55 -73.83
N GLY A 667 -27.95 -26.54 -74.67
CA GLY A 667 -27.21 -26.45 -75.95
C GLY A 667 -25.81 -25.81 -76.01
N GLY A 668 -24.78 -26.63 -76.26
CA GLY A 668 -23.40 -26.17 -76.52
C GLY A 668 -22.93 -26.33 -77.98
N VAL A 669 -21.76 -25.76 -78.31
CA VAL A 669 -20.97 -25.98 -79.54
C VAL A 669 -19.46 -25.87 -79.22
N LEU A 670 -18.66 -26.81 -79.78
CA LEU A 670 -17.17 -26.84 -79.86
C LEU A 670 -16.77 -26.64 -81.36
N PRO A 671 -15.50 -26.60 -81.85
CA PRO A 671 -14.16 -26.95 -81.28
C PRO A 671 -13.09 -25.83 -81.64
N PRO A 672 -11.74 -26.00 -81.86
CA PRO A 672 -10.90 -27.21 -81.91
C PRO A 672 -9.41 -27.21 -81.43
N ALA A 673 -8.89 -28.45 -81.38
CA ALA A 673 -7.53 -28.93 -81.71
C ALA A 673 -6.40 -28.97 -80.65
N SER A 674 -5.66 -30.09 -80.71
CA SER A 674 -4.64 -30.61 -79.75
C SER A 674 -3.21 -30.51 -80.32
N PRO A 675 -2.11 -31.00 -79.65
CA PRO A 675 -1.82 -32.44 -79.57
C PRO A 675 -1.15 -33.01 -78.29
N THR A 676 -1.07 -34.34 -78.30
CA THR A 676 -0.55 -35.42 -77.43
C THR A 676 0.99 -35.41 -77.17
N PRO A 677 1.62 -36.33 -76.35
CA PRO A 677 1.15 -37.68 -75.94
C PRO A 677 1.35 -38.18 -74.48
N ASN A 678 0.67 -39.32 -74.24
CA ASN A 678 0.63 -40.22 -73.06
C ASN A 678 1.77 -41.30 -73.17
N PRO A 679 1.93 -42.38 -72.34
CA PRO A 679 0.92 -43.08 -71.52
C PRO A 679 1.34 -43.58 -70.10
N ARG A 680 0.39 -44.21 -69.39
CA ARG A 680 0.59 -45.14 -68.25
C ARG A 680 0.61 -46.61 -68.72
N VAL A 681 1.00 -47.55 -67.84
CA VAL A 681 0.27 -48.80 -67.45
C VAL A 681 1.22 -49.87 -66.87
N ASP A 682 0.98 -50.20 -65.60
CA ASP A 682 0.88 -51.51 -64.90
C ASP A 682 1.82 -52.74 -65.10
N HIS A 683 2.18 -53.29 -63.92
CA HIS A 683 2.23 -54.70 -63.48
C HIS A 683 3.11 -55.82 -64.15
N GLU A 684 4.00 -56.35 -63.28
CA GLU A 684 4.31 -57.79 -63.03
C GLU A 684 5.23 -58.67 -63.92
N LYS A 685 6.33 -59.13 -63.26
CA LYS A 685 6.80 -60.54 -63.06
C LYS A 685 7.94 -61.20 -63.88
N HIS A 686 8.74 -61.96 -63.10
CA HIS A 686 9.61 -63.14 -63.38
C HIS A 686 11.12 -63.00 -63.76
N GLY A 687 11.94 -63.89 -63.15
CA GLY A 687 13.32 -64.27 -63.54
C GLY A 687 14.46 -63.81 -62.61
N GLU A 688 14.61 -64.34 -61.39
CA GLU A 688 15.48 -65.48 -60.98
C GLU A 688 17.02 -65.26 -60.97
N GLY A 689 17.66 -65.51 -59.80
CA GLY A 689 19.12 -65.51 -59.58
C GLY A 689 19.48 -65.88 -58.13
N ARG A 690 20.40 -66.84 -57.90
CA ARG A 690 20.36 -67.74 -56.71
C ARG A 690 21.47 -67.53 -55.64
N TRP A 691 21.04 -67.46 -54.36
CA TRP A 691 21.72 -67.85 -53.09
C TRP A 691 22.82 -66.98 -52.42
N GLY A 692 22.71 -66.83 -51.07
CA GLY A 692 23.70 -66.14 -50.20
C GLY A 692 23.41 -66.04 -48.68
N THR A 693 23.04 -67.15 -48.01
CA THR A 693 23.15 -67.43 -46.53
C THR A 693 22.81 -66.40 -45.41
N ARG A 694 21.76 -66.76 -44.64
CA ARG A 694 21.64 -66.87 -43.15
C ARG A 694 21.51 -65.64 -42.18
N ARG A 695 20.30 -65.60 -41.58
CA ARG A 695 19.93 -65.52 -40.12
C ARG A 695 19.95 -64.20 -39.31
N ARG A 696 18.71 -63.69 -39.12
CA ARG A 696 18.06 -63.05 -37.93
C ARG A 696 18.07 -63.93 -36.63
N PRO A 697 17.52 -63.49 -35.46
CA PRO A 697 17.43 -62.15 -34.82
C PRO A 697 17.55 -62.14 -33.24
N THR A 698 17.26 -60.96 -32.64
CA THR A 698 16.77 -60.59 -31.26
C THR A 698 16.17 -61.67 -30.31
N PRO A 699 16.19 -61.50 -28.95
CA PRO A 699 15.11 -60.74 -28.24
C PRO A 699 15.50 -60.01 -26.91
N GLU A 700 14.47 -59.45 -26.24
CA GLU A 700 14.47 -58.50 -25.11
C GLU A 700 14.45 -59.11 -23.68
N THR A 701 14.46 -58.20 -22.67
CA THR A 701 13.88 -58.24 -21.29
C THR A 701 14.80 -58.49 -20.07
N GLY A 702 14.53 -57.78 -18.96
CA GLY A 702 14.76 -58.32 -17.60
C GLY A 702 15.45 -57.49 -16.49
N ARG A 703 14.72 -56.55 -15.85
CA ARG A 703 14.63 -56.25 -14.39
C ARG A 703 15.84 -56.25 -13.41
N ASN A 704 15.73 -55.28 -12.48
CA ASN A 704 16.02 -55.29 -11.02
C ASN A 704 17.41 -54.90 -10.49
N ALA A 705 17.39 -54.45 -9.21
CA ALA A 705 18.43 -53.73 -8.49
C ALA A 705 18.98 -54.53 -7.28
N SER A 706 20.15 -54.14 -6.75
CA SER A 706 20.40 -53.91 -5.31
C SER A 706 21.87 -53.58 -4.99
N ASP A 707 22.05 -52.96 -3.82
CA ASP A 707 23.21 -52.99 -2.91
C ASP A 707 24.56 -52.26 -3.17
N SER A 708 25.09 -51.76 -2.05
CA SER A 708 26.39 -51.11 -1.78
C SER A 708 27.29 -52.14 -1.02
N PRO A 709 28.42 -51.83 -0.31
CA PRO A 709 29.13 -50.56 -0.07
C PRO A 709 30.70 -50.67 -0.13
N ASP A 710 31.38 -49.74 0.55
CA ASP A 710 32.81 -49.71 0.96
C ASP A 710 33.88 -49.42 -0.13
N ALA A 711 35.03 -48.78 0.16
CA ALA A 711 35.65 -48.43 1.46
C ALA A 711 36.31 -47.02 1.49
N ARG A 712 36.72 -46.57 2.68
CA ARG A 712 37.42 -45.28 2.94
C ARG A 712 38.94 -45.41 3.07
N GLY A 713 39.66 -44.30 2.87
CA GLY A 713 41.05 -44.06 3.32
C GLY A 713 42.04 -43.79 2.16
N SER A 714 43.06 -42.93 2.26
CA SER A 714 43.53 -42.05 3.35
C SER A 714 44.40 -40.89 2.79
N LEU A 715 44.57 -39.80 3.55
CA LEU A 715 45.51 -38.67 3.32
C LEU A 715 46.76 -38.83 4.23
N PRO A 716 47.78 -37.93 4.22
CA PRO A 716 48.44 -37.12 3.17
C PRO A 716 49.96 -37.53 3.12
N PRO A 717 51.04 -36.69 3.29
CA PRO A 717 51.38 -35.31 2.85
C PRO A 717 52.79 -35.11 2.21
N ARG A 718 53.00 -33.95 1.54
CA ARG A 718 54.29 -33.21 1.32
C ARG A 718 55.37 -33.88 0.42
N ASP A 719 56.31 -33.20 -0.24
CA ASP A 719 56.95 -31.86 -0.14
C ASP A 719 56.86 -31.07 -1.47
N ALA A 720 56.74 -29.73 -1.52
CA ALA A 720 57.76 -28.67 -1.38
C ALA A 720 58.89 -28.67 -2.43
N ASN A 721 58.95 -27.61 -3.26
CA ASN A 721 60.16 -27.16 -3.96
C ASN A 721 60.02 -25.69 -4.41
N ASP A 722 61.15 -25.07 -4.71
CA ASP A 722 61.44 -23.63 -4.56
C ASP A 722 61.15 -22.70 -5.77
N GLU A 723 61.18 -21.41 -5.43
CA GLU A 723 61.70 -20.25 -6.20
C GLU A 723 61.40 -20.10 -7.71
N THR A 724 60.83 -18.95 -8.09
CA THR A 724 61.65 -17.84 -8.63
C THR A 724 60.87 -16.51 -8.70
N ASP A 725 61.62 -15.41 -8.61
CA ASP A 725 61.12 -14.04 -8.54
C ASP A 725 60.49 -13.51 -9.84
N GLY A 726 59.66 -12.47 -9.68
CA GLY A 726 58.84 -11.91 -10.73
C GLY A 726 59.52 -10.98 -11.74
N GLU A 727 58.68 -10.43 -12.62
CA GLU A 727 58.92 -9.14 -13.25
C GLU A 727 57.59 -8.41 -13.54
N ASP A 728 57.68 -7.10 -13.74
CA ASP A 728 56.57 -6.15 -13.77
C ASP A 728 56.22 -5.72 -15.22
N ARG A 729 54.94 -5.37 -15.46
CA ARG A 729 54.40 -4.68 -16.67
C ARG A 729 54.59 -5.30 -18.07
N GLY A 730 53.43 -5.49 -18.76
CA GLY A 730 53.24 -4.77 -20.04
C GLY A 730 52.35 -5.38 -21.12
N ARG A 731 51.26 -4.65 -21.45
CA ARG A 731 50.47 -4.60 -22.70
C ARG A 731 49.49 -5.72 -23.09
N ASP A 732 48.25 -5.27 -23.24
CA ASP A 732 47.39 -5.32 -24.43
C ASP A 732 47.18 -6.66 -25.16
N GLY A 733 45.95 -7.18 -25.04
CA GLY A 733 45.38 -8.30 -25.80
C GLY A 733 43.90 -8.49 -25.47
#